data_AF-A0A419FVE3-F1
#
_entry.id   AF-A0A419FVE3-F1
#
_cell.length_a   1.000
_cell.length_b   1.000
_cell.length_c   1.000
_cell.angle_alpha   90.00
_cell.angle_beta   90.00
_cell.angle_gamma   90.00
#
_symmetry.space_group_name_H-M   'P 1'
#
loop_
_entity.id
_entity.type
_entity.pdbx_description
1 polymer ?
#
loop_
_entity_poly.entity_id
_entity_poly.type
_entity_poly.pdbx_seq_one_letter_code
_entity_poly.pdbx_strand_id
1 'polypeptide(L)'
;MLRARLIALYLPQFHPIPENDGWWGKGFTEWTNVAKARSLFTGHHQPNIPGDLGLYDLRVPYAREAQAEIAKDYGIEGFCYWHYWFGGGKRLLERPFNEVLQSGSPDFPFCLAWANHSWSGVWHGCPDRILIEQTYPGKEDIIAHFYAMLPAFRDPRYMKIDNRNIFAVYKPRDLRGPKEFIETWRELAIKEGLSGFYFIAMVDYPWDPPEDGYDAFTTNPPVAMVTRQNVPPLNGETGLQSEGTKLPQIYSYESFVTNAFPGKIRGKDFFPCVVPNWDNTPRSGVNGFVLHESTPELYGRHLSDAVELVADRSPDQRIVFIKSWNEWAETNYLEPDLRWGKAYLKTTVETVAKGGSDALRVHFINVRTMHHSAHSGYDRFMDYIPNDPLPSSNKWKIMPEDKRKQAYADARAHITWYNTNDLEMETNVNAFEPDSLRHICHFLYGENSVCHIDKSLNPQKKIFVTFHQPPEAHQQFILTRAPLKNIDGIIVVGTNQVHFFEQYVERSKIHLVPHGVDVDFFKPDDSMPKDPNKILFVGNWLRDFETLKHVANILRSSSPEIIIDVVTLERNRALFEGIENIRFHTGLSEDELLNKYQSASLLLIPMKDCTANNSVLEGMACGLPIVTTDIGGIRDYVDEDCAVLCRPADAEGMAGAVLDLRNDRGRMAGMSKGVRKKAAQFSWPLVAKTLLEAYAVSFTR
;
A
#
# COMPACT_ATOMS: atom_id res chain seq x y z
N MET A 1 9.45 1.65 12.19
CA MET A 1 8.82 1.45 13.51
C MET A 1 7.35 1.76 13.35
N LEU A 2 6.42 0.90 13.77
CA LEU A 2 4.97 1.13 13.60
C LEU A 2 4.56 2.39 14.40
N ARG A 3 3.76 3.28 13.79
CA ARG A 3 3.30 4.52 14.45
C ARG A 3 2.17 4.28 15.46
N ALA A 4 1.54 3.11 15.42
CA ALA A 4 0.54 2.68 16.38
C ALA A 4 0.60 1.16 16.62
N ARG A 5 0.13 0.77 17.79
CA ARG A 5 -0.13 -0.59 18.27
C ARG A 5 -1.62 -0.89 18.03
N LEU A 6 -1.92 -1.75 17.06
CA LEU A 6 -3.31 -2.05 16.68
C LEU A 6 -3.84 -3.25 17.48
N ILE A 7 -4.94 -3.05 18.21
CA ILE A 7 -5.61 -4.10 18.98
C ILE A 7 -7.03 -4.30 18.42
N ALA A 8 -7.31 -5.46 17.84
CA ALA A 8 -8.63 -5.72 17.27
C ALA A 8 -9.55 -6.45 18.26
N LEU A 9 -10.79 -5.98 18.43
CA LEU A 9 -11.80 -6.68 19.23
C LEU A 9 -12.18 -8.00 18.55
N TYR A 10 -12.28 -9.07 19.33
CA TYR A 10 -12.48 -10.42 18.83
C TYR A 10 -13.69 -11.09 19.51
N LEU A 11 -14.66 -11.52 18.69
CA LEU A 11 -15.88 -12.19 19.11
C LEU A 11 -15.67 -13.73 19.15
N PRO A 12 -15.82 -14.38 20.32
CA PRO A 12 -15.65 -15.83 20.43
C PRO A 12 -16.89 -16.65 20.03
N GLN A 13 -17.95 -16.03 19.49
CA GLN A 13 -19.27 -16.66 19.43
C GLN A 13 -19.40 -17.81 18.42
N PHE A 14 -18.67 -17.84 17.30
CA PHE A 14 -18.89 -18.73 16.13
C PHE A 14 -18.68 -20.23 16.40
N HIS A 15 -19.44 -20.76 17.34
CA HIS A 15 -19.57 -22.14 17.77
C HIS A 15 -20.88 -22.28 18.57
N PRO A 16 -21.59 -23.40 18.47
CA PRO A 16 -22.83 -23.59 19.23
C PRO A 16 -22.54 -23.74 20.72
N ILE A 17 -23.41 -23.17 21.56
CA ILE A 17 -23.47 -23.40 23.01
C ILE A 17 -24.90 -23.79 23.42
N PRO A 18 -25.08 -24.55 24.52
CA PRO A 18 -26.40 -25.00 24.96
C PRO A 18 -27.41 -23.87 25.15
N GLU A 19 -26.97 -22.73 25.66
CA GLU A 19 -27.81 -21.56 25.91
C GLU A 19 -28.35 -20.96 24.60
N ASN A 20 -27.47 -20.70 23.63
CA ASN A 20 -27.86 -20.21 22.30
C ASN A 20 -28.75 -21.20 21.57
N ASP A 21 -28.47 -22.50 21.68
CA ASP A 21 -29.32 -23.54 21.12
C ASP A 21 -30.73 -23.51 21.72
N GLY A 22 -30.83 -23.28 23.03
CA GLY A 22 -32.11 -23.12 23.75
C GLY A 22 -32.85 -21.82 23.43
N TRP A 23 -32.15 -20.76 23.06
CA TRP A 23 -32.74 -19.46 22.73
C TRP A 23 -33.14 -19.34 21.26
N TRP A 24 -32.31 -19.82 20.35
CA TRP A 24 -32.39 -19.53 18.91
C TRP A 24 -32.57 -20.77 18.03
N GLY A 25 -32.52 -21.96 18.63
CA GLY A 25 -32.62 -23.24 17.93
C GLY A 25 -31.28 -23.95 17.82
N LYS A 26 -31.34 -25.28 17.69
CA LYS A 26 -30.18 -26.17 17.70
C LYS A 26 -29.14 -25.79 16.63
N GLY A 27 -27.88 -25.69 17.05
CA GLY A 27 -26.74 -25.37 16.17
C GLY A 27 -26.58 -23.88 15.89
N PHE A 28 -27.20 -23.00 16.69
CA PHE A 28 -27.13 -21.56 16.43
C PHE A 28 -25.71 -21.04 16.60
N THR A 29 -25.29 -20.26 15.61
CA THR A 29 -24.10 -19.40 15.60
C THR A 29 -24.47 -18.09 14.89
N GLU A 30 -23.67 -17.05 15.02
CA GLU A 30 -23.88 -15.79 14.29
C GLU A 30 -23.92 -15.99 12.76
N TRP A 31 -23.31 -17.07 12.23
CA TRP A 31 -23.47 -17.46 10.82
C TRP A 31 -24.92 -17.68 10.40
N THR A 32 -25.79 -18.06 11.34
CA THR A 32 -27.22 -18.21 11.09
C THR A 32 -27.86 -16.88 10.70
N ASN A 33 -27.46 -15.79 11.33
CA ASN A 33 -27.95 -14.44 11.02
C ASN A 33 -27.35 -13.95 9.70
N VAL A 34 -26.04 -14.13 9.52
CA VAL A 34 -25.32 -13.76 8.29
C VAL A 34 -25.93 -14.45 7.07
N ALA A 35 -26.14 -15.78 7.11
CA ALA A 35 -26.69 -16.54 5.99
C ALA A 35 -28.16 -16.18 5.66
N LYS A 36 -28.92 -15.70 6.65
CA LYS A 36 -30.32 -15.25 6.47
C LYS A 36 -30.43 -13.82 5.97
N ALA A 37 -29.37 -13.01 6.10
CA ALA A 37 -29.39 -11.61 5.69
C ALA A 37 -29.71 -11.46 4.19
N ARG A 38 -30.43 -10.40 3.85
CA ARG A 38 -30.83 -10.05 2.49
C ARG A 38 -30.68 -8.56 2.29
N SER A 39 -30.44 -8.15 1.05
CA SER A 39 -30.55 -6.75 0.67
C SER A 39 -31.93 -6.20 1.04
N LEU A 40 -31.95 -5.08 1.77
CA LEU A 40 -33.18 -4.41 2.22
C LEU A 40 -33.50 -3.13 1.42
N PHE A 41 -32.56 -2.66 0.61
CA PHE A 41 -32.70 -1.46 -0.20
C PHE A 41 -31.69 -1.46 -1.37
N THR A 42 -31.92 -0.64 -2.40
CA THR A 42 -31.00 -0.53 -3.55
C THR A 42 -29.61 -0.14 -3.09
N GLY A 43 -28.57 -0.85 -3.57
CA GLY A 43 -27.18 -0.62 -3.16
C GLY A 43 -26.79 -1.30 -1.84
N HIS A 44 -27.74 -1.86 -1.08
CA HIS A 44 -27.46 -2.62 0.13
C HIS A 44 -26.89 -4.01 -0.20
N HIS A 45 -25.65 -4.26 0.21
CA HIS A 45 -24.99 -5.54 0.00
C HIS A 45 -25.09 -6.45 1.23
N GLN A 46 -25.98 -7.44 1.15
CA GLN A 46 -26.10 -8.56 2.09
C GLN A 46 -26.55 -9.82 1.34
N PRO A 47 -26.12 -11.03 1.75
CA PRO A 47 -25.22 -11.29 2.88
C PRO A 47 -23.74 -10.99 2.57
N ASN A 48 -22.99 -10.52 3.56
CA ASN A 48 -21.53 -10.50 3.49
C ASN A 48 -20.93 -11.86 3.85
N ILE A 49 -20.06 -12.40 3.00
CA ILE A 49 -19.56 -13.78 3.09
C ILE A 49 -18.04 -13.75 3.30
N PRO A 50 -17.51 -14.50 4.30
CA PRO A 50 -16.07 -14.65 4.49
C PRO A 50 -15.37 -15.19 3.25
N GLY A 51 -14.18 -14.67 2.99
CA GLY A 51 -13.30 -15.14 1.91
C GLY A 51 -12.54 -16.40 2.33
N ASP A 52 -11.27 -16.23 2.67
CA ASP A 52 -10.27 -17.31 2.82
C ASP A 52 -10.69 -18.43 3.80
N LEU A 53 -11.43 -18.12 4.87
CA LEU A 53 -11.73 -19.07 5.94
C LEU A 53 -13.15 -19.66 5.88
N GLY A 54 -14.03 -19.14 5.01
CA GLY A 54 -15.44 -19.53 4.95
C GLY A 54 -16.19 -19.38 6.29
N LEU A 55 -17.30 -20.11 6.44
CA LEU A 55 -18.12 -20.12 7.65
C LEU A 55 -17.50 -21.05 8.70
N TYR A 56 -16.46 -20.58 9.38
CA TYR A 56 -15.65 -21.39 10.30
C TYR A 56 -16.33 -21.68 11.65
N ASP A 57 -15.80 -22.67 12.37
CA ASP A 57 -16.15 -22.94 13.78
C ASP A 57 -14.93 -22.68 14.67
N LEU A 58 -15.06 -21.81 15.67
CA LEU A 58 -13.94 -21.40 16.53
C LEU A 58 -13.43 -22.49 17.49
N ARG A 59 -14.09 -23.64 17.57
CA ARG A 59 -13.56 -24.85 18.23
C ARG A 59 -12.48 -25.52 17.38
N VAL A 60 -12.41 -25.24 16.09
CA VAL A 60 -11.37 -25.75 15.20
C VAL A 60 -10.10 -24.93 15.39
N PRO A 61 -8.97 -25.52 15.83
CA PRO A 61 -7.72 -24.79 16.04
C PRO A 61 -7.24 -24.03 14.80
N TYR A 62 -7.30 -24.68 13.63
CA TYR A 62 -6.88 -24.08 12.36
C TYR A 62 -7.57 -22.74 12.06
N ALA A 63 -8.86 -22.58 12.40
CA ALA A 63 -9.56 -21.33 12.17
C ALA A 63 -8.92 -20.18 12.97
N ARG A 64 -8.64 -20.41 14.26
CA ARG A 64 -8.01 -19.42 15.14
C ARG A 64 -6.57 -19.13 14.74
N GLU A 65 -5.84 -20.17 14.32
CA GLU A 65 -4.46 -20.03 13.84
C GLU A 65 -4.40 -19.19 12.57
N ALA A 66 -5.21 -19.51 11.57
CA ALA A 66 -5.24 -18.76 10.32
C ALA A 66 -5.71 -17.30 10.53
N GLN A 67 -6.66 -17.05 11.43
CA GLN A 67 -7.05 -15.68 11.81
C GLN A 67 -5.88 -14.89 12.39
N ALA A 68 -5.14 -15.50 13.32
CA ALA A 68 -3.98 -14.85 13.94
C ALA A 68 -2.84 -14.63 12.95
N GLU A 69 -2.58 -15.56 12.04
CA GLU A 69 -1.58 -15.41 10.97
C GLU A 69 -1.93 -14.23 10.05
N ILE A 70 -3.18 -14.16 9.56
CA ILE A 70 -3.63 -13.04 8.73
C ILE A 70 -3.53 -11.73 9.50
N ALA A 71 -3.98 -11.69 10.76
CA ALA A 71 -3.92 -10.48 11.57
C ALA A 71 -2.48 -9.97 11.73
N LYS A 72 -1.55 -10.88 12.03
CA LYS A 72 -0.11 -10.59 12.17
C LYS A 72 0.50 -10.06 10.87
N ASP A 73 0.19 -10.69 9.74
CA ASP A 73 0.72 -10.31 8.42
C ASP A 73 0.30 -8.91 7.98
N TYR A 74 -0.82 -8.40 8.52
CA TYR A 74 -1.39 -7.09 8.17
C TYR A 74 -1.32 -6.06 9.31
N GLY A 75 -0.42 -6.27 10.28
CA GLY A 75 -0.03 -5.26 11.25
C GLY A 75 -0.96 -5.12 12.46
N ILE A 76 -1.85 -6.09 12.71
CA ILE A 76 -2.55 -6.21 13.99
C ILE A 76 -1.57 -6.79 15.01
N GLU A 77 -1.41 -6.12 16.15
CA GLU A 77 -0.50 -6.57 17.20
C GLU A 77 -1.11 -7.69 18.03
N GLY A 78 -2.41 -7.62 18.30
CA GLY A 78 -3.09 -8.63 19.10
C GLY A 78 -4.61 -8.51 19.10
N PHE A 79 -5.24 -9.54 19.65
CA PHE A 79 -6.70 -9.60 19.80
C PHE A 79 -7.15 -9.24 21.22
N CYS A 80 -8.18 -8.42 21.33
CA CYS A 80 -8.90 -8.18 22.57
C CYS A 80 -10.15 -9.06 22.59
N TYR A 81 -10.07 -10.21 23.27
CA TYR A 81 -11.18 -11.16 23.33
C TYR A 81 -12.29 -10.63 24.22
N TRP A 82 -13.52 -10.71 23.71
CA TRP A 82 -14.69 -10.57 24.57
C TRP A 82 -14.73 -11.72 25.58
N HIS A 83 -14.77 -11.34 26.85
CA HIS A 83 -14.91 -12.22 28.00
C HIS A 83 -16.25 -11.96 28.68
N TYR A 84 -16.95 -13.04 29.06
CA TYR A 84 -18.26 -12.98 29.70
C TYR A 84 -18.22 -13.63 31.08
N TRP A 85 -18.59 -12.84 32.08
CA TRP A 85 -18.75 -13.24 33.47
C TRP A 85 -20.02 -12.60 34.03
N PHE A 86 -21.04 -13.42 34.29
CA PHE A 86 -22.38 -12.96 34.69
C PHE A 86 -22.58 -12.91 36.22
N GLY A 87 -21.55 -13.24 36.99
CA GLY A 87 -21.60 -13.42 38.43
C GLY A 87 -21.86 -14.89 38.83
N GLY A 88 -21.49 -15.24 40.05
CA GLY A 88 -21.64 -16.58 40.61
C GLY A 88 -20.83 -17.66 39.88
N GLY A 89 -19.74 -17.27 39.20
CA GLY A 89 -18.94 -18.21 38.40
C GLY A 89 -19.48 -18.50 37.00
N LYS A 90 -20.62 -17.94 36.61
CA LYS A 90 -21.24 -18.23 35.30
C LYS A 90 -20.50 -17.51 34.17
N ARG A 91 -20.00 -18.30 33.22
CA ARG A 91 -19.39 -17.84 31.96
C ARG A 91 -20.17 -18.39 30.77
N LEU A 92 -20.07 -17.70 29.63
CA LEU A 92 -20.55 -18.15 28.32
C LEU A 92 -19.50 -17.81 27.25
N LEU A 93 -19.50 -18.58 26.16
CA LEU A 93 -18.59 -18.42 25.01
C LEU A 93 -17.10 -18.53 25.35
N GLU A 94 -16.75 -19.05 26.52
CA GLU A 94 -15.38 -19.10 27.03
C GLU A 94 -14.52 -20.17 26.33
N ARG A 95 -15.16 -21.14 25.67
CA ARG A 95 -14.49 -22.35 25.15
C ARG A 95 -13.36 -22.01 24.16
N PRO A 96 -13.57 -21.22 23.08
CA PRO A 96 -12.50 -20.94 22.13
C PRO A 96 -11.28 -20.28 22.79
N PHE A 97 -11.49 -19.33 23.69
CA PHE A 97 -10.39 -18.67 24.38
C PHE A 97 -9.70 -19.58 25.40
N ASN A 98 -10.45 -20.38 26.18
CA ASN A 98 -9.86 -21.38 27.07
C ASN A 98 -8.98 -22.37 26.30
N GLU A 99 -9.41 -22.79 25.11
CA GLU A 99 -8.60 -23.66 24.27
C GLU A 99 -7.34 -22.96 23.75
N VAL A 100 -7.36 -21.64 23.46
CA VAL A 100 -6.14 -20.87 23.09
C VAL A 100 -5.13 -20.81 24.25
N LEU A 101 -5.62 -20.67 25.48
CA LEU A 101 -4.77 -20.69 26.67
C LEU A 101 -4.19 -22.09 26.92
N GLN A 102 -5.01 -23.13 26.79
CA GLN A 102 -4.59 -24.52 27.04
C GLN A 102 -3.60 -25.03 26.00
N SER A 103 -3.80 -24.69 24.73
CA SER A 103 -2.92 -25.14 23.65
C SER A 103 -1.64 -24.32 23.52
N GLY A 104 -1.64 -23.06 23.99
CA GLY A 104 -0.58 -22.10 23.67
C GLY A 104 -0.62 -21.60 22.22
N SER A 105 -1.63 -21.98 21.44
CA SER A 105 -1.80 -21.63 20.02
C SER A 105 -3.15 -20.93 19.77
N PRO A 106 -3.19 -19.90 18.92
CA PRO A 106 -2.07 -19.35 18.13
C PRO A 106 -1.04 -18.59 18.97
N ASP A 107 0.21 -18.56 18.52
CA ASP A 107 1.26 -17.69 19.07
C ASP A 107 1.03 -16.24 18.63
N PHE A 108 0.03 -15.61 19.23
CA PHE A 108 -0.41 -14.25 18.91
C PHE A 108 -0.81 -13.50 20.18
N PRO A 109 -0.38 -12.23 20.35
CA PRO A 109 -0.69 -11.46 21.54
C PRO A 109 -2.20 -11.26 21.75
N PHE A 110 -2.62 -11.19 23.02
CA PHE A 110 -4.01 -10.94 23.34
C PHE A 110 -4.23 -10.18 24.66
N CYS A 111 -5.39 -9.57 24.81
CA CYS A 111 -5.91 -9.07 26.08
C CYS A 111 -7.42 -9.35 26.19
N LEU A 112 -8.04 -8.98 27.32
CA LEU A 112 -9.45 -9.26 27.59
C LEU A 112 -10.27 -7.97 27.74
N ALA A 113 -11.48 -8.00 27.20
CA ALA A 113 -12.53 -7.03 27.48
C ALA A 113 -13.74 -7.72 28.13
N TRP A 114 -14.14 -7.27 29.31
CA TRP A 114 -15.33 -7.78 29.98
C TRP A 114 -16.60 -7.13 29.43
N ALA A 115 -17.42 -7.93 28.75
CA ALA A 115 -18.75 -7.55 28.29
C ALA A 115 -19.75 -7.64 29.46
N ASN A 116 -19.69 -6.67 30.38
CA ASN A 116 -20.41 -6.67 31.66
C ASN A 116 -21.87 -6.19 31.56
N HIS A 117 -22.67 -6.78 30.68
CA HIS A 117 -24.08 -6.42 30.51
C HIS A 117 -24.96 -7.65 30.32
N SER A 118 -26.21 -7.54 30.74
CA SER A 118 -27.23 -8.57 30.52
C SER A 118 -27.44 -8.77 29.02
N TRP A 119 -27.61 -10.03 28.60
CA TRP A 119 -28.03 -10.31 27.23
C TRP A 119 -29.55 -10.27 27.16
N SER A 120 -30.07 -9.49 26.22
CA SER A 120 -31.49 -9.43 25.92
C SER A 120 -31.76 -9.88 24.49
N GLY A 121 -32.99 -10.31 24.21
CA GLY A 121 -33.41 -10.66 22.86
C GLY A 121 -33.58 -9.45 21.93
N VAL A 122 -33.29 -8.22 22.38
CA VAL A 122 -33.45 -6.97 21.61
C VAL A 122 -32.76 -7.06 20.25
N TRP A 123 -31.53 -7.58 20.20
CA TRP A 123 -30.77 -7.69 18.97
C TRP A 123 -31.29 -8.76 18.01
N HIS A 124 -32.15 -9.67 18.47
CA HIS A 124 -32.75 -10.75 17.67
C HIS A 124 -34.28 -10.60 17.56
N GLY A 125 -34.83 -9.40 17.80
CA GLY A 125 -36.26 -9.13 17.61
C GLY A 125 -37.18 -9.63 18.74
N CYS A 126 -36.67 -9.91 19.94
CA CYS A 126 -37.43 -10.27 21.15
C CYS A 126 -37.06 -9.35 22.33
N PRO A 127 -37.44 -8.06 22.30
CA PRO A 127 -36.94 -7.04 23.24
C PRO A 127 -37.32 -7.28 24.70
N ASP A 128 -38.41 -8.00 24.97
CA ASP A 128 -38.96 -8.17 26.33
C ASP A 128 -38.37 -9.36 27.11
N ARG A 129 -37.35 -10.05 26.57
CA ARG A 129 -36.75 -11.23 27.18
C ARG A 129 -35.28 -11.00 27.54
N ILE A 130 -34.98 -11.05 28.84
CA ILE A 130 -33.61 -11.24 29.34
C ILE A 130 -33.25 -12.71 29.12
N LEU A 131 -32.15 -12.96 28.40
CA LEU A 131 -31.66 -14.30 28.09
C LEU A 131 -30.72 -14.79 29.20
N ILE A 132 -29.84 -13.91 29.65
CA ILE A 132 -29.01 -14.09 30.84
C ILE A 132 -28.78 -12.73 31.49
N GLU A 133 -28.98 -12.67 32.81
CA GLU A 133 -28.80 -11.46 33.61
C GLU A 133 -27.35 -11.29 34.02
N GLN A 134 -26.82 -10.08 33.90
CA GLN A 134 -25.55 -9.69 34.51
C GLN A 134 -25.78 -9.33 35.98
N THR A 135 -25.11 -10.04 36.88
CA THR A 135 -25.12 -9.78 38.32
C THR A 135 -23.73 -9.38 38.83
N TYR A 136 -23.69 -8.80 40.03
CA TYR A 136 -22.46 -8.39 40.72
C TYR A 136 -22.57 -8.77 42.22
N PRO A 137 -22.38 -10.05 42.58
CA PRO A 137 -22.67 -10.58 43.92
C PRO A 137 -21.79 -10.04 45.07
N GLY A 138 -20.79 -9.21 44.77
CA GLY A 138 -19.90 -8.61 45.77
C GLY A 138 -18.46 -9.12 45.67
N LYS A 139 -17.68 -8.88 46.73
CA LYS A 139 -16.22 -9.05 46.75
C LYS A 139 -15.76 -10.49 46.46
N GLU A 140 -16.45 -11.49 46.98
CA GLU A 140 -16.12 -12.90 46.74
C GLU A 140 -16.22 -13.26 45.25
N ASP A 141 -17.19 -12.69 44.54
CA ASP A 141 -17.34 -12.89 43.10
C ASP A 141 -16.27 -12.14 42.30
N ILE A 142 -15.90 -10.92 42.72
CA ILE A 142 -14.78 -10.16 42.14
C ILE A 142 -13.48 -10.97 42.25
N ILE A 143 -13.24 -11.60 43.41
CA ILE A 143 -12.09 -12.46 43.65
C ILE A 143 -12.16 -13.72 42.77
N ALA A 144 -13.32 -14.38 42.70
CA ALA A 144 -13.52 -15.57 41.88
C ALA A 144 -13.31 -15.27 40.39
N HIS A 145 -13.77 -14.11 39.91
CA HIS A 145 -13.57 -13.64 38.55
C HIS A 145 -12.08 -13.46 38.24
N PHE A 146 -11.32 -12.82 39.14
CA PHE A 146 -9.87 -12.67 38.99
C PHE A 146 -9.18 -14.03 38.87
N TYR A 147 -9.42 -14.97 39.80
CA TYR A 147 -8.74 -16.27 39.77
C TYR A 147 -9.18 -17.15 38.60
N ALA A 148 -10.40 -17.00 38.11
CA ALA A 148 -10.83 -17.67 36.89
C ALA A 148 -10.01 -17.22 35.67
N MET A 149 -9.57 -15.95 35.65
CA MET A 149 -8.80 -15.35 34.55
C MET A 149 -7.28 -15.32 34.80
N LEU A 150 -6.81 -15.61 36.02
CA LEU A 150 -5.40 -15.61 36.38
C LEU A 150 -4.50 -16.43 35.44
N PRO A 151 -4.90 -17.62 34.92
CA PRO A 151 -4.11 -18.32 33.92
C PRO A 151 -3.81 -17.47 32.67
N ALA A 152 -4.80 -16.70 32.19
CA ALA A 152 -4.62 -15.79 31.07
C ALA A 152 -3.63 -14.67 31.42
N PHE A 153 -3.75 -14.08 32.61
CA PHE A 153 -2.91 -12.97 33.06
C PHE A 153 -1.43 -13.34 33.25
N ARG A 154 -1.14 -14.64 33.42
CA ARG A 154 0.22 -15.19 33.50
C ARG A 154 0.79 -15.60 32.15
N ASP A 155 -0.04 -15.66 31.10
CA ASP A 155 0.41 -16.05 29.77
C ASP A 155 1.41 -14.99 29.22
N PRO A 156 2.57 -15.40 28.68
CA PRO A 156 3.56 -14.47 28.14
C PRO A 156 3.04 -13.66 26.94
N ARG A 157 2.00 -14.13 26.24
CA ARG A 157 1.34 -13.43 25.13
C ARG A 157 0.37 -12.34 25.60
N TYR A 158 0.10 -12.23 26.91
CA TYR A 158 -0.84 -11.25 27.44
C TYR A 158 -0.29 -9.82 27.26
N MET A 159 -1.06 -8.97 26.57
CA MET A 159 -0.63 -7.62 26.21
C MET A 159 -0.58 -6.66 27.40
N LYS A 160 0.40 -5.77 27.36
CA LYS A 160 0.70 -4.81 28.44
C LYS A 160 0.87 -3.38 27.93
N ILE A 161 0.63 -2.43 28.83
CA ILE A 161 1.00 -1.01 28.71
C ILE A 161 1.77 -0.63 29.97
N ASP A 162 2.96 -0.04 29.84
CA ASP A 162 3.84 0.28 30.96
C ASP A 162 4.07 -0.95 31.88
N ASN A 163 4.26 -2.12 31.25
CA ASN A 163 4.38 -3.44 31.89
C ASN A 163 3.17 -3.91 32.74
N ARG A 164 2.02 -3.23 32.67
CA ARG A 164 0.77 -3.63 33.35
C ARG A 164 -0.19 -4.31 32.38
N ASN A 165 -0.90 -5.35 32.85
CA ASN A 165 -1.82 -6.14 32.04
C ASN A 165 -3.01 -5.28 31.58
N ILE A 166 -3.30 -5.25 30.28
CA ILE A 166 -4.47 -4.53 29.74
C ILE A 166 -5.76 -5.28 30.11
N PHE A 167 -6.75 -4.59 30.67
CA PHE A 167 -8.08 -5.15 30.87
C PHE A 167 -9.15 -4.08 30.60
N ALA A 168 -10.05 -4.35 29.65
CA ALA A 168 -11.09 -3.40 29.29
C ALA A 168 -12.46 -3.77 29.87
N VAL A 169 -13.31 -2.77 30.12
CA VAL A 169 -14.67 -2.95 30.67
C VAL A 169 -15.68 -2.25 29.75
N TYR A 170 -16.66 -2.99 29.23
CA TYR A 170 -17.56 -2.53 28.17
C TYR A 170 -18.58 -1.47 28.60
N LYS A 171 -19.21 -1.67 29.76
CA LYS A 171 -20.21 -0.78 30.36
C LYS A 171 -19.76 -0.39 31.76
N PRO A 172 -18.69 0.42 31.87
CA PRO A 172 -18.04 0.68 33.15
C PRO A 172 -18.96 1.41 34.14
N ARG A 173 -19.98 2.14 33.67
CA ARG A 173 -21.02 2.80 34.49
C ARG A 173 -22.08 1.84 35.05
N ASP A 174 -22.28 0.69 34.42
CA ASP A 174 -23.26 -0.31 34.85
C ASP A 174 -22.66 -1.27 35.89
N LEU A 175 -21.34 -1.21 36.10
CA LEU A 175 -20.63 -1.98 37.10
C LEU A 175 -21.03 -1.51 38.51
N ARG A 176 -21.52 -2.42 39.34
CA ARG A 176 -21.79 -2.12 40.76
C ARG A 176 -20.50 -2.27 41.56
N GLY A 177 -19.98 -1.14 42.07
CA GLY A 177 -18.72 -1.10 42.83
C GLY A 177 -17.45 -1.09 41.97
N PRO A 178 -17.33 -0.18 40.96
CA PRO A 178 -16.20 -0.17 40.04
C PRO A 178 -14.85 0.04 40.75
N LYS A 179 -14.83 0.89 41.78
CA LYS A 179 -13.64 1.12 42.61
C LYS A 179 -13.21 -0.13 43.37
N GLU A 180 -14.14 -0.83 44.01
CA GLU A 180 -13.85 -2.08 44.73
C GLU A 180 -13.32 -3.16 43.78
N PHE A 181 -13.90 -3.28 42.58
CA PHE A 181 -13.41 -4.19 41.54
C PHE A 181 -11.96 -3.87 41.14
N ILE A 182 -11.67 -2.62 40.77
CA ILE A 182 -10.34 -2.18 40.31
C ILE A 182 -9.28 -2.33 41.41
N GLU A 183 -9.58 -1.89 42.63
CA GLU A 183 -8.67 -1.98 43.77
C GLU A 183 -8.38 -3.43 44.14
N THR A 184 -9.42 -4.27 44.24
CA THR A 184 -9.27 -5.71 44.55
C THR A 184 -8.41 -6.41 43.50
N TRP A 185 -8.62 -6.14 42.21
CA TRP A 185 -7.84 -6.77 41.14
C TRP A 185 -6.39 -6.28 41.12
N ARG A 186 -6.12 -5.00 41.41
CA ARG A 186 -4.74 -4.50 41.55
C ARG A 186 -4.03 -5.14 42.74
N GLU A 187 -4.70 -5.28 43.88
CA GLU A 187 -4.15 -5.97 45.06
C GLU A 187 -3.84 -7.44 44.77
N LEU A 188 -4.78 -8.16 44.15
CA LEU A 188 -4.60 -9.56 43.78
C LEU A 188 -3.50 -9.75 42.73
N ALA A 189 -3.36 -8.83 41.77
CA ALA A 189 -2.29 -8.86 40.78
C ALA A 189 -0.90 -8.85 41.45
N ILE A 190 -0.67 -7.90 42.37
CA ILE A 190 0.60 -7.82 43.10
C ILE A 190 0.81 -9.08 43.96
N LYS A 191 -0.24 -9.55 44.66
CA LYS A 191 -0.18 -10.77 45.47
C LYS A 191 0.23 -12.00 44.66
N GLU A 192 -0.24 -12.12 43.42
CA GLU A 192 0.03 -13.26 42.53
C GLU A 192 1.29 -13.08 41.67
N GLY A 193 2.08 -12.01 41.92
CA GLY A 193 3.36 -11.75 41.25
C GLY A 193 3.25 -11.07 39.89
N LEU A 194 2.09 -10.51 39.54
CA LEU A 194 1.89 -9.70 38.33
C LEU A 194 2.31 -8.24 38.61
N SER A 195 2.71 -7.52 37.57
CA SER A 195 3.11 -6.10 37.69
C SER A 195 1.93 -5.12 37.89
N GLY A 196 0.69 -5.60 37.83
CA GLY A 196 -0.53 -4.81 37.99
C GLY A 196 -1.39 -4.77 36.72
N PHE A 197 -2.46 -3.98 36.75
CA PHE A 197 -3.39 -3.79 35.64
C PHE A 197 -3.39 -2.35 35.10
N TYR A 198 -3.65 -2.25 33.80
CA TYR A 198 -3.99 -1.04 33.07
C TYR A 198 -5.46 -1.16 32.64
N PHE A 199 -6.37 -0.53 33.39
CA PHE A 199 -7.81 -0.63 33.15
C PHE A 199 -8.29 0.38 32.12
N ILE A 200 -9.03 -0.09 31.11
CA ILE A 200 -9.57 0.73 30.02
C ILE A 200 -11.10 0.72 30.06
N ALA A 201 -11.72 1.87 30.27
CA ALA A 201 -13.17 2.05 30.20
C ALA A 201 -13.63 2.16 28.74
N MET A 202 -14.57 1.35 28.27
CA MET A 202 -15.23 1.57 26.97
C MET A 202 -16.47 2.45 27.19
N VAL A 203 -16.55 3.59 26.51
CA VAL A 203 -17.64 4.56 26.73
C VAL A 203 -18.39 4.95 25.45
N ASP A 204 -19.70 5.14 25.61
CA ASP A 204 -20.57 5.68 24.55
C ASP A 204 -20.48 7.22 24.50
N TYR A 205 -20.78 7.82 23.34
CA TYR A 205 -20.81 9.28 23.16
C TYR A 205 -21.97 9.93 23.95
N PRO A 206 -21.85 11.15 24.53
CA PRO A 206 -20.70 12.05 24.57
C PRO A 206 -19.67 11.54 25.57
N TRP A 207 -18.49 11.19 25.07
CA TRP A 207 -17.52 10.36 25.81
C TRP A 207 -17.12 10.99 27.13
N ASP A 208 -17.54 10.35 28.22
CA ASP A 208 -17.33 10.83 29.57
C ASP A 208 -16.85 9.63 30.42
N PRO A 209 -15.52 9.48 30.59
CA PRO A 209 -14.96 8.34 31.30
C PRO A 209 -15.28 8.42 32.80
N PRO A 210 -15.58 7.28 33.45
CA PRO A 210 -15.80 7.26 34.89
C PRO A 210 -14.48 7.51 35.66
N GLU A 211 -14.52 8.34 36.70
CA GLU A 211 -13.36 8.66 37.57
C GLU A 211 -13.04 7.55 38.59
N ASP A 212 -13.63 6.36 38.45
CA ASP A 212 -13.60 5.27 39.45
C ASP A 212 -12.30 4.45 39.47
N GLY A 213 -11.18 5.04 39.04
CA GLY A 213 -9.84 4.44 39.11
C GLY A 213 -9.34 3.78 37.82
N TYR A 214 -10.04 3.94 36.69
CA TYR A 214 -9.59 3.54 35.37
C TYR A 214 -8.32 4.32 34.95
N ASP A 215 -7.45 3.69 34.17
CA ASP A 215 -6.19 4.30 33.69
C ASP A 215 -6.38 5.03 32.35
N ALA A 216 -7.34 4.59 31.55
CA ALA A 216 -7.69 5.16 30.26
C ALA A 216 -9.13 4.83 29.87
N PHE A 217 -9.57 5.38 28.75
CA PHE A 217 -10.81 5.02 28.10
C PHE A 217 -10.65 4.89 26.58
N THR A 218 -11.54 4.11 25.98
CA THR A 218 -11.73 4.01 24.54
C THR A 218 -13.22 4.17 24.22
N THR A 219 -13.56 4.30 22.95
CA THR A 219 -14.93 4.59 22.52
C THR A 219 -15.66 3.35 22.04
N ASN A 220 -16.99 3.38 22.13
CA ASN A 220 -17.87 2.35 21.59
C ASN A 220 -18.71 2.85 20.40
N PRO A 221 -18.08 3.14 19.24
CA PRO A 221 -18.78 3.53 18.01
C PRO A 221 -19.54 2.35 17.36
N PRO A 222 -20.43 2.61 16.38
CA PRO A 222 -20.80 3.93 15.84
C PRO A 222 -22.15 4.47 16.34
N VAL A 223 -23.05 3.62 16.83
CA VAL A 223 -24.50 3.95 16.97
C VAL A 223 -24.76 5.17 17.85
N ALA A 224 -24.28 5.17 19.10
CA ALA A 224 -24.48 6.31 20.01
C ALA A 224 -23.79 7.58 19.52
N MET A 225 -22.69 7.44 18.79
CA MET A 225 -21.92 8.56 18.24
C MET A 225 -22.68 9.26 17.12
N VAL A 226 -23.15 8.51 16.13
CA VAL A 226 -23.89 9.05 14.98
C VAL A 226 -25.22 9.66 15.40
N THR A 227 -26.01 8.94 16.21
CA THR A 227 -27.36 9.36 16.61
C THR A 227 -27.38 10.59 17.52
N ARG A 228 -26.34 10.81 18.33
CA ARG A 228 -26.27 11.94 19.28
C ARG A 228 -25.50 13.15 18.75
N GLN A 229 -24.76 12.99 17.64
CA GLN A 229 -24.09 14.10 16.95
C GLN A 229 -24.97 14.75 15.86
N ASN A 230 -26.24 14.35 15.74
CA ASN A 230 -27.19 14.88 14.75
C ASN A 230 -26.69 14.73 13.29
N VAL A 231 -25.90 13.70 12.99
CA VAL A 231 -25.56 13.36 11.59
C VAL A 231 -26.87 13.01 10.87
N PRO A 232 -27.18 13.61 9.70
CA PRO A 232 -28.43 13.34 9.01
C PRO A 232 -28.45 11.91 8.41
N PRO A 233 -29.58 11.18 8.50
CA PRO A 233 -29.72 9.89 7.84
C PRO A 233 -29.96 10.04 6.33
N LEU A 234 -29.57 9.03 5.56
CA LEU A 234 -29.78 8.95 4.09
C LEU A 234 -31.16 8.41 3.71
N ASN A 235 -32.00 8.02 4.68
CA ASN A 235 -33.32 7.40 4.45
C ASN A 235 -34.28 8.16 3.51
N GLY A 236 -34.04 9.44 3.25
CA GLY A 236 -34.82 10.28 2.32
C GLY A 236 -34.21 10.49 0.93
N GLU A 237 -33.04 9.93 0.63
CA GLU A 237 -32.35 10.16 -0.65
C GLU A 237 -32.98 9.36 -1.81
N THR A 238 -33.05 9.99 -2.98
CA THR A 238 -33.56 9.36 -4.21
C THR A 238 -32.65 8.21 -4.63
N GLY A 239 -33.19 7.00 -4.70
CA GLY A 239 -32.46 5.81 -5.15
C GLY A 239 -32.32 4.72 -4.10
N LEU A 240 -32.47 5.02 -2.81
CA LEU A 240 -32.37 4.03 -1.71
C LEU A 240 -33.72 3.36 -1.36
N GLN A 241 -34.78 3.59 -2.14
CA GLN A 241 -36.11 3.04 -1.86
C GLN A 241 -36.42 1.83 -2.73
N SER A 242 -37.01 0.80 -2.12
CA SER A 242 -37.90 -0.16 -2.80
C SER A 242 -39.35 0.19 -2.44
N GLU A 243 -40.27 0.10 -3.42
CA GLU A 243 -41.68 0.45 -3.19
C GLU A 243 -42.28 -0.32 -1.99
N GLY A 244 -42.83 0.42 -1.02
CA GLY A 244 -43.63 -0.14 0.08
C GLY A 244 -42.89 -0.76 1.27
N THR A 245 -41.56 -0.65 1.36
CA THR A 245 -40.77 -1.29 2.43
C THR A 245 -40.23 -0.30 3.47
N LYS A 246 -40.39 -0.62 4.76
CA LYS A 246 -39.70 0.08 5.87
C LYS A 246 -38.19 -0.10 5.73
N LEU A 247 -37.43 1.00 5.80
CA LEU A 247 -35.97 0.99 5.72
C LEU A 247 -35.31 0.91 7.13
N PRO A 248 -34.13 0.27 7.25
CA PRO A 248 -33.26 0.44 8.43
C PRO A 248 -32.80 1.89 8.55
N GLN A 249 -32.17 2.28 9.67
CA GLN A 249 -31.52 3.60 9.76
C GLN A 249 -30.24 3.58 8.94
N ILE A 250 -30.13 4.44 7.92
CA ILE A 250 -29.02 4.48 6.98
C ILE A 250 -28.27 5.79 7.16
N TYR A 251 -26.96 5.72 7.35
CA TYR A 251 -26.07 6.88 7.47
C TYR A 251 -24.87 6.70 6.54
N SER A 252 -24.30 7.80 6.04
CA SER A 252 -23.07 7.76 5.24
C SER A 252 -21.87 7.37 6.11
N TYR A 253 -21.09 6.38 5.68
CA TYR A 253 -19.82 6.03 6.33
C TYR A 253 -18.84 7.20 6.27
N GLU A 254 -18.77 7.95 5.17
CA GLU A 254 -17.93 9.16 5.06
C GLU A 254 -18.31 10.24 6.08
N SER A 255 -19.62 10.45 6.28
CA SER A 255 -20.10 11.39 7.30
C SER A 255 -19.73 10.91 8.71
N PHE A 256 -19.82 9.60 8.97
CA PHE A 256 -19.34 9.01 10.23
C PHE A 256 -17.84 9.25 10.43
N VAL A 257 -17.01 8.96 9.43
CA VAL A 257 -15.54 9.13 9.49
C VAL A 257 -15.17 10.58 9.77
N THR A 258 -15.80 11.53 9.07
CA THR A 258 -15.57 12.98 9.24
C THR A 258 -15.84 13.44 10.68
N ASN A 259 -16.79 12.80 11.35
CA ASN A 259 -17.21 13.14 12.72
C ASN A 259 -16.73 12.12 13.77
N ALA A 260 -15.83 11.20 13.41
CA ALA A 260 -15.43 10.12 14.29
C ALA A 260 -14.65 10.58 15.52
N PHE A 261 -13.98 11.73 15.43
CA PHE A 261 -13.16 12.31 16.49
C PHE A 261 -13.41 13.82 16.66
N PRO A 262 -14.60 14.23 17.14
CA PRO A 262 -14.95 15.65 17.31
C PRO A 262 -13.99 16.33 18.30
N GLY A 263 -13.54 17.54 17.95
CA GLY A 263 -12.77 18.41 18.85
C GLY A 263 -11.41 17.88 19.33
N LYS A 264 -10.82 16.88 18.64
CA LYS A 264 -9.53 16.21 18.97
C LYS A 264 -9.25 16.14 20.47
N ILE A 265 -9.92 15.23 21.16
CA ILE A 265 -9.53 14.82 22.53
C ILE A 265 -8.09 14.30 22.48
N ARG A 266 -7.14 15.01 23.09
CA ARG A 266 -5.71 14.69 23.11
C ARG A 266 -5.22 14.18 24.49
N GLY A 267 -6.15 13.78 25.36
CA GLY A 267 -5.79 13.20 26.65
C GLY A 267 -4.93 11.96 26.46
N LYS A 268 -3.88 11.81 27.28
CA LYS A 268 -3.00 10.62 27.26
C LYS A 268 -3.75 9.34 27.66
N ASP A 269 -4.86 9.52 28.35
CA ASP A 269 -5.83 8.53 28.82
C ASP A 269 -6.87 8.15 27.75
N PHE A 270 -6.86 8.73 26.55
CA PHE A 270 -7.80 8.38 25.48
C PHE A 270 -7.17 7.47 24.43
N PHE A 271 -7.70 6.28 24.20
CA PHE A 271 -7.32 5.41 23.07
C PHE A 271 -8.41 5.42 21.99
N PRO A 272 -8.12 5.86 20.75
CA PRO A 272 -9.12 5.91 19.70
C PRO A 272 -9.54 4.50 19.26
N CYS A 273 -10.82 4.36 18.89
CA CYS A 273 -11.40 3.13 18.36
C CYS A 273 -11.90 3.37 16.93
N VAL A 274 -11.47 2.54 15.99
CA VAL A 274 -11.75 2.64 14.56
C VAL A 274 -12.73 1.55 14.13
N VAL A 275 -13.69 1.89 13.28
CA VAL A 275 -14.71 0.96 12.76
C VAL A 275 -14.53 0.76 11.26
N PRO A 276 -14.14 -0.44 10.76
CA PRO A 276 -13.98 -0.70 9.32
C PRO A 276 -15.27 -0.53 8.53
N ASN A 277 -16.37 -1.08 9.06
CA ASN A 277 -17.69 -1.12 8.43
C ASN A 277 -18.73 -1.35 9.54
N TRP A 278 -20.01 -1.11 9.24
CA TRP A 278 -21.08 -1.40 10.19
C TRP A 278 -22.42 -1.59 9.50
N ASP A 279 -23.05 -2.73 9.71
CA ASP A 279 -24.41 -3.06 9.32
C ASP A 279 -24.93 -4.26 10.13
N ASN A 280 -25.78 -3.97 11.11
CA ASN A 280 -26.40 -4.99 11.97
C ASN A 280 -27.78 -5.46 11.49
N THR A 281 -28.14 -5.20 10.22
CA THR A 281 -29.37 -5.75 9.62
C THR A 281 -29.40 -7.28 9.55
N PRO A 282 -28.29 -8.06 9.55
CA PRO A 282 -28.35 -9.51 9.73
C PRO A 282 -29.04 -9.93 11.02
N ARG A 283 -28.89 -9.14 12.10
CA ARG A 283 -29.53 -9.37 13.40
C ARG A 283 -30.93 -8.74 13.47
N SER A 284 -31.07 -7.51 13.01
CA SER A 284 -32.23 -6.65 13.31
C SER A 284 -33.15 -6.34 12.11
N GLY A 285 -32.81 -6.82 10.91
CA GLY A 285 -33.57 -6.55 9.68
C GLY A 285 -33.82 -5.06 9.46
N VAL A 286 -35.05 -4.68 9.15
CA VAL A 286 -35.48 -3.28 8.94
C VAL A 286 -35.40 -2.39 10.19
N ASN A 287 -35.08 -2.93 11.36
CA ASN A 287 -34.80 -2.15 12.57
C ASN A 287 -33.29 -1.93 12.78
N GLY A 288 -32.46 -2.36 11.84
CA GLY A 288 -31.01 -2.20 11.90
C GLY A 288 -30.53 -0.77 11.67
N PHE A 289 -29.22 -0.60 11.84
CA PHE A 289 -28.44 0.59 11.64
C PHE A 289 -27.29 0.26 10.68
N VAL A 290 -27.15 1.05 9.62
CA VAL A 290 -26.22 0.83 8.51
C VAL A 290 -25.35 2.06 8.30
N LEU A 291 -24.04 1.88 8.29
CA LEU A 291 -23.09 2.83 7.71
C LEU A 291 -22.87 2.46 6.24
N HIS A 292 -23.58 3.14 5.34
CA HIS A 292 -23.59 2.88 3.92
C HIS A 292 -22.32 3.40 3.23
N GLU A 293 -21.95 2.74 2.13
CA GLU A 293 -20.78 3.10 1.29
C GLU A 293 -19.43 3.12 2.03
N SER A 294 -19.22 2.20 2.99
CA SER A 294 -17.86 1.94 3.48
C SER A 294 -16.97 1.40 2.36
N THR A 295 -15.76 1.96 2.23
CA THR A 295 -14.71 1.51 1.31
C THR A 295 -13.37 1.43 2.03
N PRO A 296 -12.39 0.65 1.50
CA PRO A 296 -11.04 0.61 2.06
C PRO A 296 -10.41 2.01 2.19
N GLU A 297 -10.62 2.92 1.24
CA GLU A 297 -10.04 4.27 1.25
C GLU A 297 -10.60 5.13 2.39
N LEU A 298 -11.92 5.07 2.60
CA LEU A 298 -12.59 5.76 3.70
C LEU A 298 -12.16 5.21 5.06
N TYR A 299 -12.04 3.89 5.18
CA TYR A 299 -11.48 3.26 6.38
C TYR A 299 -10.02 3.67 6.61
N GLY A 300 -9.22 3.78 5.55
CA GLY A 300 -7.84 4.27 5.63
C GLY A 300 -7.74 5.67 6.19
N ARG A 301 -8.65 6.59 5.79
CA ARG A 301 -8.77 7.93 6.38
C ARG A 301 -9.11 7.85 7.88
N HIS A 302 -10.12 7.07 8.24
CA HIS A 302 -10.54 6.90 9.63
C HIS A 302 -9.41 6.37 10.53
N LEU A 303 -8.67 5.36 10.05
CA LEU A 303 -7.53 4.79 10.75
C LEU A 303 -6.37 5.79 10.85
N SER A 304 -6.11 6.56 9.78
CA SER A 304 -5.06 7.58 9.78
C SER A 304 -5.31 8.63 10.86
N ASP A 305 -6.54 9.12 10.98
CA ASP A 305 -6.91 10.10 12.00
C ASP A 305 -6.70 9.54 13.42
N ALA A 306 -7.01 8.26 13.65
CA ALA A 306 -6.76 7.59 14.92
C ALA A 306 -5.26 7.43 15.23
N VAL A 307 -4.45 7.06 14.24
CA VAL A 307 -2.99 6.94 14.40
C VAL A 307 -2.37 8.28 14.78
N GLU A 308 -2.80 9.39 14.17
CA GLU A 308 -2.28 10.72 14.51
C GLU A 308 -2.61 11.15 15.95
N LEU A 309 -3.71 10.68 16.54
CA LEU A 309 -4.08 11.00 17.92
C LEU A 309 -3.14 10.36 18.96
N VAL A 310 -2.38 9.33 18.56
CA VAL A 310 -1.51 8.58 19.47
C VAL A 310 -0.04 8.60 19.07
N ALA A 311 0.31 9.14 17.91
CA ALA A 311 1.66 9.09 17.35
C ALA A 311 2.75 9.70 18.24
N ASP A 312 2.42 10.78 18.97
CA ASP A 312 3.35 11.50 19.85
C ASP A 312 3.56 10.85 21.22
N ARG A 313 2.88 9.71 21.50
CA ARG A 313 2.99 9.01 22.79
C ARG A 313 4.22 8.11 22.84
N SER A 314 4.55 7.62 24.03
CA SER A 314 5.56 6.55 24.16
C SER A 314 5.12 5.33 23.35
N PRO A 315 6.05 4.53 22.79
CA PRO A 315 5.72 3.38 21.94
C PRO A 315 4.65 2.46 22.54
N ASP A 316 4.75 2.17 23.84
CA ASP A 316 3.80 1.31 24.57
C ASP A 316 2.38 1.90 24.65
N GLN A 317 2.23 3.22 24.56
CA GLN A 317 0.96 3.93 24.69
C GLN A 317 0.33 4.33 23.35
N ARG A 318 0.90 3.93 22.20
CA ARG A 318 0.37 4.27 20.87
C ARG A 318 -0.80 3.36 20.45
N ILE A 319 -1.73 3.09 21.36
CA ILE A 319 -2.78 2.08 21.15
C ILE A 319 -3.93 2.66 20.31
N VAL A 320 -4.32 1.92 19.28
CA VAL A 320 -5.56 2.14 18.52
C VAL A 320 -6.36 0.84 18.55
N PHE A 321 -7.62 0.93 19.00
CA PHE A 321 -8.53 -0.21 18.93
C PHE A 321 -9.17 -0.29 17.55
N ILE A 322 -9.34 -1.50 17.03
CA ILE A 322 -10.15 -1.78 15.85
C ILE A 322 -11.36 -2.57 16.31
N LYS A 323 -12.54 -2.01 16.10
CA LYS A 323 -13.82 -2.67 16.33
C LYS A 323 -14.40 -2.94 14.95
N SER A 324 -14.24 -4.15 14.38
CA SER A 324 -13.66 -5.35 15.01
C SER A 324 -12.87 -6.25 14.05
N TRP A 325 -12.31 -7.35 14.57
CA TRP A 325 -11.75 -8.43 13.74
C TRP A 325 -12.85 -9.21 13.01
N ASN A 326 -13.84 -9.73 13.74
CA ASN A 326 -14.77 -10.76 13.22
C ASN A 326 -16.25 -10.65 13.66
N GLU A 327 -16.80 -9.47 13.96
CA GLU A 327 -18.24 -9.31 14.27
C GLU A 327 -19.12 -9.35 12.99
N TRP A 328 -19.17 -10.51 12.32
CA TRP A 328 -19.83 -10.70 11.02
C TRP A 328 -21.32 -10.35 10.98
N ALA A 329 -22.08 -10.65 12.04
CA ALA A 329 -23.51 -10.35 12.08
C ALA A 329 -23.82 -8.86 12.34
N GLU A 330 -22.80 -8.06 12.68
CA GLU A 330 -22.87 -6.60 12.65
C GLU A 330 -22.20 -6.01 11.42
N THR A 331 -21.78 -6.85 10.46
CA THR A 331 -20.95 -6.46 9.31
C THR A 331 -19.89 -5.46 9.76
N ASN A 332 -19.21 -5.83 10.85
CA ASN A 332 -18.19 -5.02 11.47
C ASN A 332 -16.93 -5.87 11.66
N TYR A 333 -16.21 -6.09 10.58
CA TYR A 333 -15.07 -7.00 10.54
C TYR A 333 -13.94 -6.42 9.69
N LEU A 334 -12.72 -6.84 10.02
CA LEU A 334 -11.52 -6.62 9.22
C LEU A 334 -11.09 -7.89 8.48
N GLU A 335 -11.66 -9.05 8.86
CA GLU A 335 -11.44 -10.31 8.16
C GLU A 335 -11.72 -10.22 6.65
N PRO A 336 -10.97 -10.95 5.80
CA PRO A 336 -11.23 -10.96 4.37
C PRO A 336 -12.63 -11.47 4.04
N ASP A 337 -13.31 -10.77 3.14
CA ASP A 337 -14.60 -11.17 2.57
C ASP A 337 -14.50 -11.42 1.06
N LEU A 338 -15.57 -11.94 0.45
CA LEU A 338 -15.61 -12.18 -1.00
C LEU A 338 -15.69 -10.90 -1.85
N ARG A 339 -16.04 -9.75 -1.27
CA ARG A 339 -16.25 -8.50 -2.01
C ARG A 339 -14.96 -7.71 -2.17
N TRP A 340 -14.24 -7.53 -1.07
CA TRP A 340 -13.06 -6.71 -0.94
C TRP A 340 -11.79 -7.54 -0.74
N GLY A 341 -11.90 -8.85 -0.50
CA GLY A 341 -10.76 -9.71 -0.23
C GLY A 341 -9.92 -9.13 0.91
N LYS A 342 -8.64 -8.88 0.64
CA LYS A 342 -7.68 -8.31 1.60
C LYS A 342 -7.55 -6.79 1.53
N ALA A 343 -8.43 -6.07 0.82
CA ALA A 343 -8.26 -4.63 0.59
C ALA A 343 -8.25 -3.81 1.89
N TYR A 344 -9.18 -4.07 2.83
CA TYR A 344 -9.18 -3.39 4.13
C TYR A 344 -7.89 -3.65 4.93
N LEU A 345 -7.41 -4.90 4.94
CA LEU A 345 -6.16 -5.28 5.59
C LEU A 345 -4.92 -4.63 4.95
N LYS A 346 -4.86 -4.58 3.62
CA LYS A 346 -3.80 -3.85 2.88
C LYS A 346 -3.81 -2.38 3.26
N THR A 347 -4.99 -1.76 3.31
CA THR A 347 -5.11 -0.38 3.81
C THR A 347 -4.64 -0.25 5.25
N THR A 348 -4.94 -1.20 6.14
CA THR A 348 -4.47 -1.16 7.55
C THR A 348 -2.95 -1.05 7.62
N VAL A 349 -2.23 -1.97 6.98
CA VAL A 349 -0.75 -1.98 7.02
C VAL A 349 -0.18 -0.74 6.35
N GLU A 350 -0.76 -0.32 5.23
CA GLU A 350 -0.34 0.88 4.53
C GLU A 350 -0.53 2.13 5.39
N THR A 351 -1.69 2.33 6.00
CA THR A 351 -1.97 3.51 6.83
C THR A 351 -1.09 3.59 8.07
N VAL A 352 -0.90 2.47 8.79
CA VAL A 352 -0.01 2.44 9.96
C VAL A 352 1.46 2.68 9.56
N ALA A 353 1.84 2.26 8.35
CA ALA A 353 3.16 2.57 7.78
C ALA A 353 3.27 4.03 7.27
N LYS A 354 2.17 4.63 6.76
CA LYS A 354 2.14 5.89 6.01
C LYS A 354 1.81 7.15 6.82
N GLY A 355 1.39 7.10 8.09
CA GLY A 355 0.74 8.24 8.79
C GLY A 355 1.35 9.65 8.57
N GLY A 356 0.51 10.68 8.63
CA GLY A 356 0.76 12.11 8.39
C GLY A 356 1.80 12.87 9.23
N SER A 357 2.06 14.11 8.76
CA SER A 357 3.17 15.07 8.97
C SER A 357 4.60 14.52 8.98
N ASP A 358 4.87 13.31 9.46
CA ASP A 358 6.17 12.62 9.31
C ASP A 358 6.09 11.49 8.27
N ALA A 359 5.09 11.53 7.38
CA ALA A 359 5.05 10.72 6.17
C ALA A 359 6.11 11.22 5.19
N LEU A 360 6.81 10.31 4.50
CA LEU A 360 7.63 10.69 3.36
C LEU A 360 6.71 11.22 2.24
N ARG A 361 6.73 12.53 1.98
CA ARG A 361 6.01 13.15 0.88
C ARG A 361 6.94 13.32 -0.31
N VAL A 362 6.56 12.74 -1.44
CA VAL A 362 7.35 12.81 -2.68
C VAL A 362 6.64 13.71 -3.67
N HIS A 363 7.33 14.76 -4.10
CA HIS A 363 6.91 15.66 -5.16
C HIS A 363 7.74 15.33 -6.39
N PHE A 364 7.15 14.69 -7.39
CA PHE A 364 7.82 14.46 -8.67
C PHE A 364 7.76 15.71 -9.53
N ILE A 365 8.92 16.18 -9.98
CA ILE A 365 9.06 17.27 -10.92
C ILE A 365 9.29 16.62 -12.28
N ASN A 366 8.24 16.64 -13.10
CA ASN A 366 8.23 16.02 -14.40
C ASN A 366 7.86 17.06 -15.47
N VAL A 367 8.76 17.25 -16.43
CA VAL A 367 8.47 18.03 -17.64
C VAL A 367 7.97 17.03 -18.65
N ARG A 368 6.64 16.84 -18.73
CA ARG A 368 6.04 15.83 -19.59
C ARG A 368 6.53 16.01 -21.03
N THR A 369 7.36 15.09 -21.49
CA THR A 369 7.74 14.97 -22.89
C THR A 369 6.52 14.42 -23.62
N MET A 370 6.01 15.13 -24.64
CA MET A 370 4.78 14.77 -25.38
C MET A 370 4.84 13.41 -26.13
N HIS A 371 5.91 12.63 -25.97
CA HIS A 371 6.17 11.40 -26.70
C HIS A 371 6.25 10.14 -25.81
N HIS A 372 6.00 10.23 -24.50
CA HIS A 372 5.96 9.05 -23.64
C HIS A 372 4.59 8.39 -23.66
N SER A 373 4.61 7.07 -23.76
CA SER A 373 3.44 6.21 -23.87
C SER A 373 2.82 5.99 -22.46
N ALA A 374 1.58 5.49 -22.36
CA ALA A 374 0.95 5.26 -21.06
C ALA A 374 1.67 4.16 -20.25
N HIS A 375 2.42 3.28 -20.92
CA HIS A 375 3.08 2.13 -20.30
C HIS A 375 4.63 2.19 -20.30
N SER A 376 5.22 3.27 -20.82
CA SER A 376 6.69 3.43 -20.93
C SER A 376 7.16 4.78 -20.36
N GLY A 377 8.47 4.90 -20.17
CA GLY A 377 9.11 6.10 -19.62
C GLY A 377 9.34 6.05 -18.11
N TYR A 378 10.28 6.86 -17.63
CA TYR A 378 10.66 6.86 -16.22
C TYR A 378 9.61 7.55 -15.33
N ASP A 379 8.69 8.33 -15.91
CA ASP A 379 7.59 8.96 -15.19
C ASP A 379 6.56 7.99 -14.60
N ARG A 380 6.62 6.70 -14.97
CA ARG A 380 5.78 5.65 -14.39
C ARG A 380 5.94 5.51 -12.88
N PHE A 381 7.02 5.97 -12.25
CA PHE A 381 7.10 6.00 -10.77
C PHE A 381 5.92 6.70 -10.11
N MET A 382 5.32 7.69 -10.79
CA MET A 382 4.16 8.42 -10.29
C MET A 382 2.93 7.51 -10.08
N ASP A 383 2.87 6.37 -10.77
CA ASP A 383 1.78 5.39 -10.64
C ASP A 383 1.98 4.44 -9.44
N TYR A 384 3.23 4.28 -8.96
CA TYR A 384 3.60 3.30 -7.93
C TYR A 384 4.07 3.92 -6.60
N ILE A 385 4.43 5.21 -6.62
CA ILE A 385 4.81 5.97 -5.44
C ILE A 385 3.78 7.07 -5.23
N PRO A 386 3.07 7.10 -4.08
CA PRO A 386 2.19 8.20 -3.73
C PRO A 386 2.92 9.52 -3.88
N ASN A 387 2.40 10.40 -4.73
CA ASN A 387 3.03 11.67 -5.03
C ASN A 387 2.07 12.82 -4.81
N ASP A 388 2.60 13.87 -4.18
CA ASP A 388 1.89 15.11 -3.96
C ASP A 388 2.36 16.11 -5.02
N PRO A 389 1.45 16.75 -5.78
CA PRO A 389 1.86 17.82 -6.67
C PRO A 389 2.52 18.95 -5.87
N LEU A 390 3.54 19.58 -6.43
CA LEU A 390 4.08 20.81 -5.85
C LEU A 390 2.95 21.83 -5.74
N PRO A 391 2.73 22.46 -4.58
CA PRO A 391 1.70 23.49 -4.42
C PRO A 391 1.88 24.56 -5.49
N SER A 392 0.80 24.91 -6.19
CA SER A 392 0.83 25.93 -7.23
C SER A 392 1.24 27.26 -6.63
N SER A 393 2.52 27.59 -6.77
CA SER A 393 3.07 28.85 -6.29
C SER A 393 3.34 29.69 -7.52
N ASN A 394 2.67 30.82 -7.69
CA ASN A 394 3.05 31.82 -8.71
C ASN A 394 4.39 32.51 -8.33
N LYS A 395 5.22 31.91 -7.46
CA LYS A 395 6.43 32.53 -6.91
C LYS A 395 7.48 32.81 -7.99
N TRP A 396 7.52 32.03 -9.09
CA TRP A 396 8.34 32.38 -10.25
C TRP A 396 7.99 33.75 -10.86
N LYS A 397 6.71 34.15 -10.84
CA LYS A 397 6.27 35.47 -11.32
C LYS A 397 6.68 36.62 -10.40
N ILE A 398 7.08 36.31 -9.16
CA ILE A 398 7.59 37.28 -8.17
C ILE A 398 9.07 37.61 -8.44
N MET A 399 9.84 36.70 -9.05
CA MET A 399 11.22 36.98 -9.44
C MET A 399 11.28 38.12 -10.48
N PRO A 400 12.09 39.18 -10.31
CA PRO A 400 12.16 40.29 -11.27
C PRO A 400 12.45 39.84 -12.69
N GLU A 401 11.77 40.39 -13.68
CA GLU A 401 11.83 39.93 -15.09
C GLU A 401 13.25 39.84 -15.64
N ASP A 402 14.11 40.83 -15.36
CA ASP A 402 15.50 40.83 -15.81
C ASP A 402 16.32 39.68 -15.23
N LYS A 403 16.07 39.31 -13.97
CA LYS A 403 16.71 38.13 -13.34
C LYS A 403 16.24 36.84 -13.99
N ARG A 404 14.96 36.75 -14.37
CA ARG A 404 14.40 35.58 -15.06
C ARG A 404 15.02 35.42 -16.45
N LYS A 405 15.12 36.52 -17.20
CA LYS A 405 15.76 36.55 -18.53
C LYS A 405 17.23 36.14 -18.45
N GLN A 406 17.96 36.64 -17.45
CA GLN A 406 19.37 36.28 -17.25
C GLN A 406 19.53 34.80 -16.89
N ALA A 407 18.81 34.30 -15.87
CA ALA A 407 18.88 32.89 -15.46
C ALA A 407 18.53 31.94 -16.60
N TYR A 408 17.51 32.28 -17.39
CA TYR A 408 17.14 31.54 -18.59
C TYR A 408 18.25 31.56 -19.65
N ALA A 409 18.83 32.73 -19.94
CA ALA A 409 19.93 32.86 -20.90
C ALA A 409 21.17 32.07 -20.48
N ASP A 410 21.52 32.10 -19.20
CA ASP A 410 22.66 31.36 -18.63
C ASP A 410 22.45 29.85 -18.75
N ALA A 411 21.26 29.35 -18.39
CA ALA A 411 20.94 27.93 -18.55
C ALA A 411 20.96 27.50 -20.02
N ARG A 412 20.37 28.31 -20.91
CA ARG A 412 20.28 28.00 -22.34
C ARG A 412 21.61 28.11 -23.09
N ALA A 413 22.59 28.80 -22.52
CA ALA A 413 23.97 28.79 -23.01
C ALA A 413 24.63 27.40 -22.88
N HIS A 414 24.11 26.54 -22.00
CA HIS A 414 24.66 25.21 -21.71
C HIS A 414 23.71 24.07 -22.11
N ILE A 415 22.40 24.25 -21.91
CA ILE A 415 21.37 23.28 -22.24
C ILE A 415 20.47 23.91 -23.31
N THR A 416 20.75 23.62 -24.57
CA THR A 416 20.12 24.33 -25.71
C THR A 416 18.60 24.15 -25.80
N TRP A 417 18.07 23.09 -25.20
CA TRP A 417 16.64 22.79 -25.11
C TRP A 417 15.99 23.22 -23.78
N TYR A 418 16.75 23.83 -22.87
CA TYR A 418 16.20 24.40 -21.64
C TYR A 418 15.15 25.44 -21.95
N ASN A 419 13.96 25.29 -21.38
CA ASN A 419 12.79 26.10 -21.66
C ASN A 419 12.32 26.86 -20.40
N THR A 420 11.35 27.75 -20.59
CA THR A 420 10.85 28.59 -19.49
C THR A 420 10.11 27.81 -18.41
N ASN A 421 9.53 26.66 -18.74
CA ASN A 421 8.86 25.80 -17.77
C ASN A 421 9.88 25.12 -16.83
N ASP A 422 11.06 24.76 -17.35
CA ASP A 422 12.14 24.18 -16.52
C ASP A 422 12.56 25.19 -15.43
N LEU A 423 12.75 26.47 -15.81
CA LEU A 423 13.06 27.54 -14.88
C LEU A 423 11.94 27.82 -13.88
N GLU A 424 10.69 27.77 -14.33
CA GLU A 424 9.52 27.91 -13.45
C GLU A 424 9.49 26.80 -12.40
N MET A 425 9.70 25.54 -12.80
CA MET A 425 9.74 24.39 -11.89
C MET A 425 10.88 24.51 -10.87
N GLU A 426 12.10 24.84 -11.30
CA GLU A 426 13.23 25.06 -10.40
C GLU A 426 12.94 26.17 -9.39
N THR A 427 12.37 27.29 -9.85
CA THR A 427 12.00 28.42 -8.98
C THR A 427 10.93 28.03 -7.97
N ASN A 428 9.93 27.25 -8.39
CA ASN A 428 8.87 26.76 -7.52
C ASN A 428 9.41 25.77 -6.48
N VAL A 429 10.32 24.87 -6.87
CA VAL A 429 11.02 23.99 -5.93
C VAL A 429 11.83 24.81 -4.94
N ASN A 430 12.61 25.80 -5.38
CA ASN A 430 13.41 26.65 -4.49
C ASN A 430 12.54 27.37 -3.46
N ALA A 431 11.36 27.85 -3.88
CA ALA A 431 10.46 28.62 -3.04
C ALA A 431 9.43 27.77 -2.28
N PHE A 432 9.42 26.45 -2.49
CA PHE A 432 8.62 25.51 -1.73
C PHE A 432 9.12 25.40 -0.29
N GLU A 433 8.19 25.61 0.64
CA GLU A 433 8.38 25.52 2.09
C GLU A 433 7.60 24.29 2.57
N PRO A 434 8.28 23.18 2.91
CA PRO A 434 7.61 22.00 3.41
C PRO A 434 6.98 22.27 4.78
N ASP A 435 5.86 21.61 5.05
CA ASP A 435 5.18 21.62 6.35
C ASP A 435 5.79 20.61 7.34
N SER A 436 6.80 19.83 6.91
CA SER A 436 7.51 18.84 7.73
C SER A 436 8.95 18.55 7.28
N LEU A 437 9.67 17.72 8.04
CA LEU A 437 11.05 17.32 7.75
C LEU A 437 11.18 16.21 6.68
N ARG A 438 10.08 15.64 6.17
CA ARG A 438 10.12 14.46 5.29
C ARG A 438 9.57 14.71 3.88
N HIS A 439 9.97 15.82 3.27
CA HIS A 439 9.64 16.10 1.87
C HIS A 439 10.81 15.82 0.94
N ILE A 440 10.52 15.16 -0.18
CA ILE A 440 11.41 14.97 -1.31
C ILE A 440 10.86 15.70 -2.52
N CYS A 441 11.65 16.57 -3.12
CA CYS A 441 11.44 17.08 -4.46
C CYS A 441 12.35 16.30 -5.42
N HIS A 442 11.78 15.44 -6.26
CA HIS A 442 12.54 14.61 -7.19
C HIS A 442 12.35 15.06 -8.64
N PHE A 443 13.40 15.63 -9.23
CA PHE A 443 13.50 15.89 -10.66
C PHE A 443 13.74 14.58 -11.41
N LEU A 444 12.74 14.15 -12.20
CA LEU A 444 12.85 12.91 -12.95
C LEU A 444 13.80 13.02 -14.14
N TYR A 445 14.01 14.20 -14.72
CA TYR A 445 14.88 14.38 -15.88
C TYR A 445 15.92 15.47 -15.61
N GLY A 446 16.99 15.11 -14.91
CA GLY A 446 18.07 16.01 -14.52
C GLY A 446 18.82 16.62 -15.69
N GLU A 447 18.94 15.91 -16.81
CA GLU A 447 19.58 16.43 -18.04
C GLU A 447 18.83 17.64 -18.68
N ASN A 448 17.60 17.91 -18.25
CA ASN A 448 16.78 19.02 -18.76
C ASN A 448 16.64 20.17 -17.73
N SER A 449 17.10 19.97 -16.50
CA SER A 449 16.79 20.85 -15.37
C SER A 449 17.95 20.94 -14.38
N VAL A 450 17.69 21.42 -13.17
CA VAL A 450 18.65 21.54 -12.08
C VAL A 450 19.78 22.55 -12.40
N CYS A 451 19.49 23.60 -13.17
CA CYS A 451 20.44 24.68 -13.46
C CYS A 451 20.56 25.68 -12.30
N HIS A 452 19.45 25.95 -11.61
CA HIS A 452 19.29 27.03 -10.63
C HIS A 452 18.69 26.51 -9.31
N ILE A 453 19.23 25.43 -8.74
CA ILE A 453 18.79 24.95 -7.42
C ILE A 453 19.47 25.74 -6.30
N ASP A 454 18.66 26.44 -5.49
CA ASP A 454 19.09 27.18 -4.31
C ASP A 454 18.39 26.62 -3.06
N LYS A 455 19.17 25.89 -2.26
CA LYS A 455 18.72 25.27 -1.03
C LYS A 455 18.77 26.22 0.18
N SER A 456 19.39 27.39 0.05
CA SER A 456 19.52 28.36 1.16
C SER A 456 18.17 28.91 1.63
N LEU A 457 17.18 28.97 0.73
CA LEU A 457 15.83 29.43 1.03
C LEU A 457 15.04 28.46 1.92
N ASN A 458 15.31 27.16 1.82
CA ASN A 458 14.72 26.17 2.72
C ASN A 458 15.62 24.91 2.81
N PRO A 459 16.42 24.77 3.88
CA PRO A 459 17.38 23.68 4.00
C PRO A 459 16.75 22.33 4.37
N GLN A 460 15.48 22.31 4.80
CA GLN A 460 14.83 21.12 5.36
C GLN A 460 14.31 20.15 4.29
N LYS A 461 13.94 20.63 3.10
CA LYS A 461 13.54 19.76 1.98
C LYS A 461 14.72 18.97 1.43
N LYS A 462 14.47 17.75 0.97
CA LYS A 462 15.45 16.93 0.25
C LYS A 462 15.23 17.04 -1.25
N ILE A 463 16.30 17.24 -2.02
CA ILE A 463 16.24 17.34 -3.48
C ILE A 463 16.94 16.13 -4.09
N PHE A 464 16.19 15.36 -4.86
CA PHE A 464 16.67 14.22 -5.62
C PHE A 464 16.62 14.51 -7.12
N VAL A 465 17.54 13.92 -7.88
CA VAL A 465 17.62 14.09 -9.32
C VAL A 465 17.97 12.76 -9.98
N THR A 466 17.18 12.32 -10.96
CA THR A 466 17.54 11.18 -11.82
C THR A 466 18.20 11.67 -13.09
N PHE A 467 19.25 10.97 -13.53
CA PHE A 467 19.91 11.20 -14.81
C PHE A 467 19.84 9.98 -15.72
N HIS A 468 19.39 10.19 -16.97
CA HIS A 468 19.15 9.09 -17.90
C HIS A 468 20.21 8.94 -18.99
N GLN A 469 21.04 9.95 -19.24
CA GLN A 469 22.01 9.89 -20.33
C GLN A 469 23.32 9.18 -19.92
N PRO A 470 24.11 8.66 -20.87
CA PRO A 470 25.47 8.17 -20.62
C PRO A 470 26.43 9.27 -20.13
N PRO A 471 27.51 8.91 -19.40
CA PRO A 471 28.52 9.85 -18.92
C PRO A 471 29.04 10.82 -19.99
N GLU A 472 29.32 10.33 -21.21
CA GLU A 472 29.84 11.09 -22.33
C GLU A 472 28.85 12.16 -22.82
N ALA A 473 27.56 11.84 -22.78
CA ALA A 473 26.50 12.80 -23.08
C ALA A 473 26.35 13.82 -21.94
N HIS A 474 26.47 13.41 -20.67
CA HIS A 474 26.41 14.32 -19.53
C HIS A 474 27.52 15.36 -19.51
N GLN A 475 28.72 15.05 -19.99
CA GLN A 475 29.81 16.02 -20.11
C GLN A 475 29.43 17.27 -20.92
N GLN A 476 28.44 17.16 -21.81
CA GLN A 476 27.96 18.28 -22.63
C GLN A 476 26.98 19.19 -21.89
N PHE A 477 26.33 18.72 -20.82
CA PHE A 477 25.23 19.43 -20.14
C PHE A 477 25.51 19.74 -18.67
N ILE A 478 26.28 18.88 -17.97
CA ILE A 478 26.70 19.07 -16.57
C ILE A 478 28.07 19.76 -16.55
N LEU A 479 28.10 21.03 -16.96
CA LEU A 479 29.34 21.80 -17.07
C LEU A 479 29.74 22.52 -15.77
N THR A 480 28.80 22.76 -14.85
CA THR A 480 29.10 23.44 -13.58
C THR A 480 28.78 22.57 -12.36
N ARG A 481 29.73 22.51 -11.42
CA ARG A 481 29.56 21.78 -10.15
C ARG A 481 28.56 22.46 -9.20
N ALA A 482 28.17 23.70 -9.46
CA ALA A 482 27.51 24.54 -8.47
C ALA A 482 26.11 24.02 -8.08
N PRO A 483 25.21 23.66 -9.02
CA PRO A 483 23.87 23.18 -8.64
C PRO A 483 23.88 21.79 -8.00
N LEU A 484 24.76 20.89 -8.46
CA LEU A 484 24.90 19.53 -7.90
C LEU A 484 25.39 19.49 -6.46
N LYS A 485 25.96 20.58 -5.94
CA LYS A 485 26.29 20.68 -4.50
C LYS A 485 25.04 20.84 -3.63
N ASN A 486 23.97 21.41 -4.19
CA ASN A 486 22.76 21.78 -3.47
C ASN A 486 21.69 20.68 -3.46
N ILE A 487 21.97 19.51 -4.04
CA ILE A 487 21.08 18.35 -4.02
C ILE A 487 21.47 17.34 -2.93
N ASP A 488 20.50 16.55 -2.49
CA ASP A 488 20.64 15.57 -1.42
C ASP A 488 20.90 14.16 -1.94
N GLY A 489 20.39 13.85 -3.14
CA GLY A 489 20.57 12.54 -3.77
C GLY A 489 20.58 12.62 -5.29
N ILE A 490 21.38 11.77 -5.91
CA ILE A 490 21.42 11.49 -7.33
C ILE A 490 20.96 10.05 -7.52
N ILE A 491 19.94 9.86 -8.34
CA ILE A 491 19.55 8.55 -8.82
C ILE A 491 20.23 8.32 -10.17
N VAL A 492 20.98 7.22 -10.24
CA VAL A 492 21.59 6.73 -11.48
C VAL A 492 20.92 5.42 -11.88
N VAL A 493 20.74 5.22 -13.17
CA VAL A 493 20.07 4.04 -13.74
C VAL A 493 21.05 2.99 -14.26
N GLY A 494 22.35 3.26 -14.22
CA GLY A 494 23.40 2.31 -14.60
C GLY A 494 24.65 2.47 -13.74
N THR A 495 25.39 1.39 -13.56
CA THR A 495 26.66 1.35 -12.81
C THR A 495 27.72 2.22 -13.46
N ASN A 496 27.69 2.36 -14.79
CA ASN A 496 28.59 3.23 -15.55
C ASN A 496 28.46 4.72 -15.18
N GLN A 497 27.31 5.16 -14.66
CA GLN A 497 27.10 6.54 -14.21
C GLN A 497 27.65 6.80 -12.80
N VAL A 498 27.79 5.76 -11.96
CA VAL A 498 28.23 5.93 -10.56
C VAL A 498 29.59 6.62 -10.51
N HIS A 499 30.57 6.10 -11.26
CA HIS A 499 31.92 6.65 -11.27
C HIS A 499 31.98 8.08 -11.84
N PHE A 500 31.12 8.38 -12.82
CA PHE A 500 31.01 9.73 -13.36
C PHE A 500 30.56 10.72 -12.29
N PHE A 501 29.47 10.43 -11.57
CA PHE A 501 28.93 11.34 -10.55
C PHE A 501 29.77 11.44 -9.27
N GLU A 502 30.59 10.43 -8.95
CA GLU A 502 31.57 10.49 -7.84
C GLU A 502 32.58 11.64 -8.00
N GLN A 503 32.82 12.11 -9.22
CA GLN A 503 33.70 13.25 -9.49
C GLN A 503 33.06 14.60 -9.11
N TYR A 504 31.75 14.63 -8.88
CA TYR A 504 30.95 15.83 -8.65
C TYR A 504 30.32 15.88 -7.25
N VAL A 505 29.90 14.73 -6.70
CA VAL A 505 29.25 14.61 -5.39
C VAL A 505 29.80 13.44 -4.58
N GLU A 506 29.58 13.46 -3.26
CA GLU A 506 29.96 12.36 -2.38
C GLU A 506 29.23 11.07 -2.75
N ARG A 507 29.94 9.93 -2.67
CA ARG A 507 29.39 8.61 -3.01
C ARG A 507 28.10 8.28 -2.26
N SER A 508 27.95 8.75 -1.01
CA SER A 508 26.74 8.51 -0.22
C SER A 508 25.49 9.21 -0.75
N LYS A 509 25.63 10.18 -1.67
CA LYS A 509 24.50 10.82 -2.36
C LYS A 509 24.10 10.09 -3.64
N ILE A 510 24.87 9.10 -4.10
CA ILE A 510 24.64 8.43 -5.38
C ILE A 510 23.94 7.10 -5.12
N HIS A 511 22.75 6.92 -5.68
CA HIS A 511 21.91 5.75 -5.49
C HIS A 511 21.64 5.09 -6.85
N LEU A 512 21.96 3.81 -6.96
CA LEU A 512 21.67 3.02 -8.16
C LEU A 512 20.23 2.51 -8.05
N VAL A 513 19.36 3.01 -8.93
CA VAL A 513 17.97 2.55 -9.08
C VAL A 513 17.78 2.26 -10.57
N PRO A 514 17.62 0.99 -10.97
CA PRO A 514 17.52 0.66 -12.38
C PRO A 514 16.26 1.26 -13.01
N HIS A 515 16.22 1.33 -14.34
CA HIS A 515 15.00 1.66 -15.07
C HIS A 515 13.99 0.52 -14.95
N GLY A 516 12.69 0.86 -14.94
CA GLY A 516 11.60 -0.11 -14.84
C GLY A 516 10.87 -0.41 -16.16
N VAL A 517 10.01 -1.42 -16.13
CA VAL A 517 9.10 -1.82 -17.20
C VAL A 517 7.76 -2.33 -16.66
N ASP A 518 6.67 -2.05 -17.38
CA ASP A 518 5.34 -2.60 -17.13
C ASP A 518 5.26 -4.03 -17.69
N VAL A 519 5.53 -5.01 -16.82
CA VAL A 519 5.56 -6.43 -17.20
C VAL A 519 4.17 -7.03 -17.43
N ASP A 520 3.10 -6.35 -17.03
CA ASP A 520 1.73 -6.84 -17.20
C ASP A 520 1.14 -6.41 -18.55
N PHE A 521 1.51 -5.20 -19.01
CA PHE A 521 1.25 -4.72 -20.36
C PHE A 521 2.19 -5.36 -21.39
N PHE A 522 3.51 -5.22 -21.21
CA PHE A 522 4.51 -5.87 -22.06
C PHE A 522 4.68 -7.32 -21.64
N LYS A 523 3.94 -8.21 -22.29
CA LYS A 523 3.99 -9.66 -22.05
C LYS A 523 3.84 -10.45 -23.35
N PRO A 524 4.33 -11.70 -23.38
CA PRO A 524 4.03 -12.61 -24.48
C PRO A 524 2.51 -12.81 -24.62
N ASP A 525 2.06 -13.00 -25.86
CA ASP A 525 0.70 -13.43 -26.17
C ASP A 525 0.75 -14.83 -26.78
N ASP A 526 0.29 -15.84 -26.05
CA ASP A 526 0.29 -17.23 -26.48
C ASP A 526 -0.62 -17.46 -27.71
N SER A 527 -1.57 -16.56 -27.97
CA SER A 527 -2.41 -16.61 -29.17
C SER A 527 -1.71 -16.10 -30.43
N MET A 528 -0.59 -15.36 -30.28
CA MET A 528 0.23 -14.84 -31.36
C MET A 528 1.59 -15.54 -31.39
N PRO A 529 1.75 -16.64 -32.15
CA PRO A 529 3.03 -17.31 -32.26
C PRO A 529 4.07 -16.39 -32.91
N LYS A 530 5.28 -16.37 -32.32
CA LYS A 530 6.43 -15.63 -32.85
C LYS A 530 6.84 -16.16 -34.21
N ASP A 531 7.08 -15.25 -35.14
CA ASP A 531 7.59 -15.59 -36.47
C ASP A 531 9.13 -15.69 -36.42
N PRO A 532 9.72 -16.88 -36.68
CA PRO A 532 11.17 -17.09 -36.59
C PRO A 532 11.98 -16.28 -37.60
N ASN A 533 11.32 -15.66 -38.60
CA ASN A 533 11.94 -14.81 -39.59
C ASN A 533 11.73 -13.31 -39.32
N LYS A 534 10.93 -12.93 -38.32
CA LYS A 534 10.74 -11.52 -37.96
C LYS A 534 11.66 -11.11 -36.84
N ILE A 535 12.41 -10.03 -37.09
CA ILE A 535 13.28 -9.37 -36.14
C ILE A 535 12.72 -7.97 -35.90
N LEU A 536 12.77 -7.51 -34.67
CA LEU A 536 12.32 -6.18 -34.31
C LEU A 536 13.50 -5.27 -33.95
N PHE A 537 13.49 -4.05 -34.47
CA PHE A 537 14.32 -2.94 -34.03
C PHE A 537 13.42 -1.77 -33.61
N VAL A 538 13.66 -1.18 -32.44
CA VAL A 538 12.89 -0.05 -31.92
C VAL A 538 13.80 1.07 -31.40
N GLY A 539 13.50 2.31 -31.77
CA GLY A 539 14.06 3.52 -31.17
C GLY A 539 14.79 4.43 -32.15
N ASN A 540 15.35 5.52 -31.61
CA ASN A 540 15.99 6.57 -32.42
C ASN A 540 17.23 7.16 -31.75
N TRP A 541 17.17 7.49 -30.47
CA TRP A 541 18.29 8.09 -29.74
C TRP A 541 19.42 7.07 -29.52
N LEU A 542 20.67 7.48 -29.80
CA LEU A 542 21.91 6.68 -29.69
C LEU A 542 21.88 5.32 -30.42
N ARG A 543 20.97 5.14 -31.38
CA ARG A 543 20.94 3.96 -32.24
C ARG A 543 22.05 4.01 -33.27
N ASP A 544 22.60 2.84 -33.58
CA ASP A 544 23.60 2.69 -34.64
C ASP A 544 22.94 2.18 -35.92
N PHE A 545 22.35 3.11 -36.68
CA PHE A 545 21.66 2.81 -37.92
C PHE A 545 22.59 2.31 -39.03
N GLU A 546 23.87 2.69 -39.03
CA GLU A 546 24.83 2.22 -40.03
C GLU A 546 25.11 0.73 -39.83
N THR A 547 25.37 0.31 -38.59
CA THR A 547 25.51 -1.11 -38.25
C THR A 547 24.24 -1.89 -38.56
N LEU A 548 23.05 -1.36 -38.23
CA LEU A 548 21.78 -1.99 -38.59
C LEU A 548 21.64 -2.20 -40.11
N LYS A 549 22.00 -1.18 -40.90
CA LYS A 549 21.97 -1.23 -42.37
C LYS A 549 22.88 -2.32 -42.92
N HIS A 550 24.08 -2.46 -42.35
CA HIS A 550 25.01 -3.52 -42.75
C HIS A 550 24.51 -4.91 -42.35
N VAL A 551 23.99 -5.08 -41.13
CA VAL A 551 23.34 -6.33 -40.69
C VAL A 551 22.23 -6.72 -41.65
N ALA A 552 21.35 -5.78 -42.02
CA ALA A 552 20.25 -6.04 -42.95
C ALA A 552 20.74 -6.54 -44.32
N ASN A 553 21.80 -5.94 -44.87
CA ASN A 553 22.38 -6.37 -46.15
C ASN A 553 23.03 -7.76 -46.08
N ILE A 554 23.69 -8.09 -44.98
CA ILE A 554 24.27 -9.41 -44.74
C ILE A 554 23.14 -10.46 -44.70
N LEU A 555 22.13 -10.22 -43.85
CA LEU A 555 20.98 -11.12 -43.70
C LEU A 555 20.19 -11.28 -45.00
N ARG A 556 20.02 -10.21 -45.79
CA ARG A 556 19.39 -10.28 -47.12
C ARG A 556 20.13 -11.25 -48.04
N SER A 557 21.46 -11.25 -47.98
CA SER A 557 22.30 -12.06 -48.88
C SER A 557 22.35 -13.52 -48.43
N SER A 558 22.31 -13.79 -47.12
CA SER A 558 22.42 -15.15 -46.56
C SER A 558 21.07 -15.82 -46.26
N SER A 559 20.02 -15.06 -45.99
CA SER A 559 18.70 -15.52 -45.54
C SER A 559 17.62 -14.49 -45.89
N PRO A 560 17.25 -14.35 -47.18
CA PRO A 560 16.34 -13.31 -47.68
C PRO A 560 14.92 -13.37 -47.09
N GLU A 561 14.54 -14.49 -46.47
CA GLU A 561 13.28 -14.67 -45.75
C GLU A 561 13.20 -13.90 -44.43
N ILE A 562 14.35 -13.50 -43.86
CA ILE A 562 14.40 -12.73 -42.61
C ILE A 562 13.97 -11.29 -42.90
N ILE A 563 12.99 -10.80 -42.16
CA ILE A 563 12.49 -9.43 -42.23
C ILE A 563 12.79 -8.69 -40.93
N ILE A 564 13.30 -7.47 -41.05
CA ILE A 564 13.54 -6.58 -39.92
C ILE A 564 12.45 -5.50 -39.91
N ASP A 565 11.54 -5.55 -38.94
CA ASP A 565 10.64 -4.46 -38.63
C ASP A 565 11.43 -3.35 -37.91
N VAL A 566 11.61 -2.21 -38.56
CA VAL A 566 12.36 -1.04 -38.05
C VAL A 566 11.36 0.03 -37.62
N VAL A 567 11.21 0.22 -36.32
CA VAL A 567 10.32 1.23 -35.73
C VAL A 567 11.16 2.42 -35.25
N THR A 568 11.06 3.56 -35.96
CA THR A 568 11.85 4.76 -35.66
C THR A 568 11.16 6.04 -36.16
N LEU A 569 11.84 7.19 -36.11
CA LEU A 569 11.32 8.46 -36.61
C LEU A 569 11.36 8.52 -38.14
N GLU A 570 10.36 9.16 -38.74
CA GLU A 570 10.20 9.32 -40.21
C GLU A 570 11.44 9.87 -40.91
N ARG A 571 12.18 10.78 -40.27
CA ARG A 571 13.43 11.34 -40.80
C ARG A 571 14.52 10.30 -41.14
N ASN A 572 14.43 9.09 -40.57
CA ASN A 572 15.38 8.01 -40.80
C ASN A 572 15.00 7.10 -41.97
N ARG A 573 13.84 7.29 -42.62
CA ARG A 573 13.36 6.42 -43.71
C ARG A 573 14.37 6.27 -44.84
N ALA A 574 14.97 7.38 -45.26
CA ALA A 574 15.94 7.43 -46.35
C ALA A 574 17.18 6.55 -46.10
N LEU A 575 17.50 6.22 -44.85
CA LEU A 575 18.64 5.34 -44.52
C LEU A 575 18.42 3.88 -44.95
N PHE A 576 17.17 3.49 -45.17
CA PHE A 576 16.78 2.10 -45.45
C PHE A 576 16.11 1.91 -46.82
N GLU A 577 16.05 2.95 -47.65
CA GLU A 577 15.54 2.85 -49.00
C GLU A 577 16.35 1.85 -49.84
N GLY A 578 15.67 0.98 -50.58
CA GLY A 578 16.29 -0.06 -51.40
C GLY A 578 16.75 -1.31 -50.66
N ILE A 579 16.47 -1.43 -49.34
CA ILE A 579 16.77 -2.63 -48.55
C ILE A 579 15.50 -3.47 -48.40
N GLU A 580 15.33 -4.46 -49.29
CA GLU A 580 14.09 -5.25 -49.45
C GLU A 580 13.61 -5.99 -48.19
N ASN A 581 14.54 -6.37 -47.31
CA ASN A 581 14.22 -7.09 -46.08
C ASN A 581 13.96 -6.19 -44.87
N ILE A 582 13.87 -4.86 -45.07
CA ILE A 582 13.45 -3.92 -44.02
C ILE A 582 12.00 -3.52 -44.23
N ARG A 583 11.22 -3.57 -43.15
CA ARG A 583 9.89 -2.98 -43.05
C ARG A 583 9.94 -1.79 -42.11
N PHE A 584 9.81 -0.59 -42.67
CA PHE A 584 9.94 0.64 -41.91
C PHE A 584 8.59 1.13 -41.37
N HIS A 585 8.54 1.44 -40.07
CA HIS A 585 7.33 1.87 -39.36
C HIS A 585 7.59 3.16 -38.56
N THR A 586 6.58 4.03 -38.50
CA THR A 586 6.59 5.24 -37.66
C THR A 586 5.20 5.52 -37.12
N GLY A 587 5.11 6.23 -36.00
CA GLY A 587 3.82 6.70 -35.48
C GLY A 587 2.86 5.58 -35.10
N LEU A 588 3.39 4.41 -34.74
CA LEU A 588 2.58 3.28 -34.26
C LEU A 588 1.91 3.63 -32.93
N SER A 589 0.68 3.15 -32.74
CA SER A 589 0.03 3.13 -31.43
C SER A 589 0.75 2.18 -30.47
N GLU A 590 0.44 2.27 -29.16
CA GLU A 590 1.02 1.35 -28.17
C GLU A 590 0.65 -0.10 -28.46
N ASP A 591 -0.60 -0.38 -28.83
CA ASP A 591 -1.06 -1.73 -29.19
C ASP A 591 -0.37 -2.25 -30.46
N GLU A 592 -0.19 -1.38 -31.46
CA GLU A 592 0.54 -1.75 -32.69
C GLU A 592 2.01 -2.07 -32.39
N LEU A 593 2.66 -1.30 -31.51
CA LEU A 593 4.03 -1.55 -31.08
C LEU A 593 4.13 -2.82 -30.22
N LEU A 594 3.19 -3.04 -29.31
CA LEU A 594 3.11 -4.27 -28.51
C LEU A 594 2.96 -5.50 -29.43
N ASN A 595 2.12 -5.44 -30.45
CA ASN A 595 1.97 -6.49 -31.46
C ASN A 595 3.30 -6.77 -32.20
N LYS A 596 4.12 -5.74 -32.45
CA LYS A 596 5.47 -5.94 -32.99
C LYS A 596 6.37 -6.71 -32.03
N TYR A 597 6.38 -6.35 -30.75
CA TYR A 597 7.14 -7.08 -29.74
C TYR A 597 6.65 -8.54 -29.59
N GLN A 598 5.34 -8.77 -29.63
CA GLN A 598 4.75 -10.11 -29.44
C GLN A 598 4.95 -11.03 -30.64
N SER A 599 4.98 -10.49 -31.87
CA SER A 599 5.10 -11.30 -33.10
C SER A 599 6.54 -11.53 -33.58
N ALA A 600 7.51 -10.74 -33.13
CA ALA A 600 8.92 -10.93 -33.49
C ALA A 600 9.57 -12.08 -32.72
N SER A 601 10.59 -12.71 -33.32
CA SER A 601 11.37 -13.79 -32.71
C SER A 601 12.48 -13.29 -31.79
N LEU A 602 13.12 -12.17 -32.12
CA LEU A 602 14.19 -11.54 -31.35
C LEU A 602 14.18 -10.02 -31.53
N LEU A 603 14.79 -9.32 -30.57
CA LEU A 603 15.01 -7.89 -30.63
C LEU A 603 16.47 -7.60 -31.00
N LEU A 604 16.70 -6.87 -32.09
CA LEU A 604 18.02 -6.46 -32.58
C LEU A 604 18.18 -4.95 -32.36
N ILE A 605 19.12 -4.55 -31.49
CA ILE A 605 19.31 -3.14 -31.11
C ILE A 605 20.80 -2.76 -31.18
N PRO A 606 21.36 -2.46 -32.36
CA PRO A 606 22.69 -1.85 -32.46
C PRO A 606 22.65 -0.44 -31.86
N MET A 607 23.57 -0.15 -30.94
CA MET A 607 23.66 1.12 -30.23
C MET A 607 25.08 1.66 -30.22
N LYS A 608 25.17 2.99 -30.15
CA LYS A 608 26.42 3.74 -29.97
C LYS A 608 26.79 3.87 -28.49
N ASP A 609 25.79 4.10 -27.64
CA ASP A 609 25.93 4.18 -26.19
C ASP A 609 24.57 3.98 -25.49
N CYS A 610 24.56 3.63 -24.19
CA CYS A 610 23.37 3.59 -23.33
C CYS A 610 23.72 3.51 -21.83
N THR A 611 22.76 3.85 -20.98
CA THR A 611 22.78 3.60 -19.52
C THR A 611 21.68 2.63 -19.14
N ALA A 612 20.46 2.92 -19.61
CA ALA A 612 19.29 2.07 -19.62
C ALA A 612 18.62 2.17 -21.00
N ASN A 613 17.77 1.20 -21.34
CA ASN A 613 17.06 1.21 -22.62
C ASN A 613 15.67 0.59 -22.49
N ASN A 614 14.64 1.42 -22.68
CA ASN A 614 13.24 0.98 -22.57
C ASN A 614 12.92 -0.14 -23.56
N SER A 615 13.34 -0.01 -24.82
CA SER A 615 13.03 -1.03 -25.83
C SER A 615 13.62 -2.40 -25.52
N VAL A 616 14.79 -2.44 -24.89
CA VAL A 616 15.39 -3.69 -24.41
C VAL A 616 14.53 -4.30 -23.30
N LEU A 617 14.15 -3.51 -22.29
CA LEU A 617 13.30 -3.97 -21.20
C LEU A 617 11.91 -4.43 -21.67
N GLU A 618 11.27 -3.66 -22.55
CA GLU A 618 9.98 -3.98 -23.18
C GLU A 618 10.06 -5.28 -23.98
N GLY A 619 11.13 -5.45 -24.77
CA GLY A 619 11.36 -6.66 -25.54
C GLY A 619 11.60 -7.89 -24.65
N MET A 620 12.40 -7.73 -23.59
CA MET A 620 12.62 -8.78 -22.59
C MET A 620 11.31 -9.18 -21.90
N ALA A 621 10.48 -8.19 -21.54
CA ALA A 621 9.17 -8.42 -20.95
C ALA A 621 8.25 -9.18 -21.91
N CYS A 622 8.33 -8.95 -23.22
CA CYS A 622 7.62 -9.72 -24.25
C CYS A 622 8.30 -11.05 -24.65
N GLY A 623 9.33 -11.50 -23.91
CA GLY A 623 9.97 -12.80 -24.16
C GLY A 623 10.88 -12.83 -25.38
N LEU A 624 11.42 -11.69 -25.84
CA LEU A 624 12.33 -11.60 -26.98
C LEU A 624 13.79 -11.71 -26.52
N PRO A 625 14.55 -12.71 -26.97
CA PRO A 625 16.01 -12.71 -26.86
C PRO A 625 16.59 -11.44 -27.48
N ILE A 626 17.63 -10.92 -26.85
CA ILE A 626 18.22 -9.62 -27.22
C ILE A 626 19.53 -9.85 -27.99
N VAL A 627 19.70 -9.19 -29.13
CA VAL A 627 20.99 -9.05 -29.81
C VAL A 627 21.33 -7.57 -29.85
N THR A 628 22.40 -7.17 -29.17
CA THR A 628 22.73 -5.76 -29.00
C THR A 628 24.23 -5.55 -28.83
N THR A 629 24.66 -4.29 -28.78
CA THR A 629 26.05 -3.90 -28.63
C THR A 629 26.51 -4.01 -27.18
N ASP A 630 27.74 -4.48 -26.95
CA ASP A 630 28.42 -4.52 -25.65
C ASP A 630 28.99 -3.15 -25.25
N ILE A 631 28.13 -2.29 -24.70
CA ILE A 631 28.43 -0.88 -24.40
C ILE A 631 27.71 -0.38 -23.16
N GLY A 632 28.31 0.63 -22.52
CA GLY A 632 27.66 1.42 -21.48
C GLY A 632 27.08 0.59 -20.34
N GLY A 633 25.84 0.91 -19.96
CA GLY A 633 25.10 0.25 -18.87
C GLY A 633 24.33 -1.01 -19.28
N ILE A 634 24.47 -1.52 -20.53
CA ILE A 634 23.63 -2.63 -21.00
C ILE A 634 23.75 -3.89 -20.13
N ARG A 635 24.96 -4.15 -19.61
CA ARG A 635 25.29 -5.31 -18.76
C ARG A 635 24.63 -5.26 -17.38
N ASP A 636 24.09 -4.12 -16.97
CA ASP A 636 23.30 -4.03 -15.74
C ASP A 636 21.90 -4.64 -15.92
N TYR A 637 21.43 -4.74 -17.18
CA TYR A 637 20.08 -5.18 -17.52
C TYR A 637 20.05 -6.60 -18.10
N VAL A 638 21.11 -7.01 -18.80
CA VAL A 638 21.15 -8.28 -19.52
C VAL A 638 22.34 -9.15 -19.09
N ASP A 639 22.20 -10.46 -19.30
CA ASP A 639 23.21 -11.50 -19.08
C ASP A 639 23.19 -12.51 -20.24
N GLU A 640 24.06 -13.52 -20.18
CA GLU A 640 24.22 -14.52 -21.25
C GLU A 640 22.98 -15.41 -21.46
N ASP A 641 22.13 -15.54 -20.42
CA ASP A 641 20.88 -16.27 -20.50
C ASP A 641 19.81 -15.52 -21.29
N CYS A 642 20.02 -14.23 -21.58
CA CYS A 642 18.97 -13.36 -22.10
C CYS A 642 19.40 -12.51 -23.31
N ALA A 643 20.71 -12.29 -23.50
CA ALA A 643 21.25 -11.50 -24.60
C ALA A 643 22.52 -12.09 -25.24
N VAL A 644 22.72 -11.77 -26.52
CA VAL A 644 24.02 -11.88 -27.20
C VAL A 644 24.58 -10.47 -27.40
N LEU A 645 25.70 -10.19 -26.75
CA LEU A 645 26.39 -8.91 -26.80
C LEU A 645 27.49 -8.94 -27.86
N CYS A 646 27.40 -8.06 -28.85
CA CYS A 646 28.34 -7.94 -29.97
C CYS A 646 29.24 -6.71 -29.80
N ARG A 647 30.41 -6.70 -30.43
CA ARG A 647 31.32 -5.54 -30.34
C ARG A 647 30.71 -4.30 -31.00
N PRO A 648 31.09 -3.08 -30.57
CA PRO A 648 30.71 -1.86 -31.27
C PRO A 648 31.02 -1.91 -32.76
N ALA A 649 30.07 -1.50 -33.60
CA ALA A 649 30.15 -1.49 -35.06
C ALA A 649 30.42 -2.86 -35.74
N ASP A 650 30.14 -3.98 -35.05
CA ASP A 650 30.37 -5.34 -35.56
C ASP A 650 29.10 -5.92 -36.23
N ALA A 651 28.85 -5.50 -37.47
CA ALA A 651 27.68 -5.94 -38.23
C ALA A 651 27.73 -7.43 -38.56
N GLU A 652 28.90 -7.96 -38.88
CA GLU A 652 29.12 -9.38 -39.16
C GLU A 652 28.84 -10.25 -37.93
N GLY A 653 29.35 -9.86 -36.75
CA GLY A 653 29.08 -10.54 -35.49
C GLY A 653 27.60 -10.51 -35.11
N MET A 654 26.93 -9.37 -35.27
CA MET A 654 25.49 -9.25 -35.01
C MET A 654 24.64 -10.09 -35.98
N ALA A 655 24.96 -10.08 -37.28
CA ALA A 655 24.27 -10.91 -38.26
C ALA A 655 24.50 -12.41 -37.97
N GLY A 656 25.72 -12.80 -37.60
CA GLY A 656 26.05 -14.15 -37.15
C GLY A 656 25.22 -14.57 -35.94
N ALA A 657 25.16 -13.74 -34.90
CA ALA A 657 24.36 -13.98 -33.70
C ALA A 657 22.87 -14.19 -34.02
N VAL A 658 22.31 -13.37 -34.91
CA VAL A 658 20.93 -13.52 -35.40
C VAL A 658 20.72 -14.87 -36.07
N LEU A 659 21.60 -15.26 -36.98
CA LEU A 659 21.50 -16.53 -37.71
C LEU A 659 21.69 -17.74 -36.79
N ASP A 660 22.63 -17.68 -35.86
CA ASP A 660 22.91 -18.74 -34.90
C ASP A 660 21.70 -18.99 -33.99
N LEU A 661 21.11 -17.93 -33.42
CA LEU A 661 19.92 -18.06 -32.59
C LEU A 661 18.72 -18.58 -33.38
N ARG A 662 18.53 -18.10 -34.61
CA ARG A 662 17.45 -18.56 -35.48
C ARG A 662 17.57 -20.06 -35.80
N ASN A 663 18.78 -20.54 -36.01
CA ASN A 663 19.05 -21.94 -36.35
C ASN A 663 19.03 -22.87 -35.12
N ASP A 664 19.31 -22.35 -33.93
CA ASP A 664 19.22 -23.09 -32.66
C ASP A 664 17.93 -22.77 -31.90
N ARG A 665 16.86 -23.50 -32.25
CA ARG A 665 15.55 -23.36 -31.60
C ARG A 665 15.57 -23.66 -30.09
N GLY A 666 16.47 -24.53 -29.64
CA GLY A 666 16.61 -24.88 -28.23
C GLY A 666 17.16 -23.71 -27.43
N ARG A 667 18.26 -23.12 -27.92
CA ARG A 667 18.85 -21.91 -27.34
C ARG A 667 17.89 -20.72 -27.39
N MET A 668 17.20 -20.50 -28.52
CA MET A 668 16.20 -19.44 -28.66
C MET A 668 15.09 -19.57 -27.60
N ALA A 669 14.51 -20.76 -27.43
CA ALA A 669 13.46 -21.01 -26.44
C ALA A 669 13.97 -20.86 -24.99
N GLY A 670 15.20 -21.27 -24.72
CA GLY A 670 15.87 -21.05 -23.44
C GLY A 670 16.00 -19.56 -23.12
N MET A 671 16.53 -18.78 -24.07
CA MET A 671 16.70 -17.34 -23.91
C MET A 671 15.36 -16.60 -23.78
N SER A 672 14.32 -16.99 -24.52
CA SER A 672 12.97 -16.41 -24.38
C SER A 672 12.42 -16.54 -22.96
N LYS A 673 12.71 -17.64 -22.27
CA LYS A 673 12.35 -17.80 -20.85
C LYS A 673 13.25 -16.96 -19.94
N GLY A 674 14.56 -16.93 -20.24
CA GLY A 674 15.56 -16.14 -19.52
C GLY A 674 15.22 -14.65 -19.48
N VAL A 675 14.92 -14.05 -20.64
CA VAL A 675 14.58 -12.62 -20.74
C VAL A 675 13.34 -12.25 -19.93
N ARG A 676 12.30 -13.09 -19.90
CA ARG A 676 11.08 -12.80 -19.13
C ARG A 676 11.36 -12.86 -17.62
N LYS A 677 12.12 -13.86 -17.17
CA LYS A 677 12.53 -13.98 -15.78
C LYS A 677 13.38 -12.77 -15.35
N LYS A 678 14.27 -12.30 -16.22
CA LYS A 678 15.11 -11.13 -15.98
C LYS A 678 14.29 -9.84 -15.95
N ALA A 679 13.39 -9.63 -16.91
CA ALA A 679 12.51 -8.45 -16.98
C ALA A 679 11.66 -8.26 -15.72
N ALA A 680 11.17 -9.35 -15.11
CA ALA A 680 10.39 -9.30 -13.88
C ALA A 680 11.12 -8.61 -12.70
N GLN A 681 12.47 -8.66 -12.69
CA GLN A 681 13.31 -7.99 -11.68
C GLN A 681 13.31 -6.47 -11.84
N PHE A 682 12.96 -5.99 -13.03
CA PHE A 682 12.85 -4.58 -13.37
C PHE A 682 11.38 -4.12 -13.43
N SER A 683 10.46 -4.86 -12.81
CA SER A 683 9.06 -4.43 -12.72
C SER A 683 8.94 -3.15 -11.90
N TRP A 684 8.09 -2.22 -12.35
CA TRP A 684 7.91 -0.94 -11.67
C TRP A 684 7.66 -1.02 -10.16
N PRO A 685 6.87 -1.98 -9.62
CA PRO A 685 6.73 -2.15 -8.17
C PRO A 685 8.05 -2.41 -7.42
N LEU A 686 8.94 -3.23 -7.97
CA LEU A 686 10.24 -3.52 -7.37
C LEU A 686 11.21 -2.34 -7.47
N VAL A 687 11.20 -1.67 -8.62
CA VAL A 687 12.03 -0.47 -8.83
C VAL A 687 11.55 0.66 -7.91
N ALA A 688 10.24 0.87 -7.75
CA ALA A 688 9.65 1.83 -6.83
C ALA A 688 10.08 1.58 -5.38
N LYS A 689 10.10 0.31 -4.95
CA LYS A 689 10.63 -0.07 -3.63
C LYS A 689 12.09 0.34 -3.46
N THR A 690 12.94 0.09 -4.46
CA THR A 690 14.36 0.47 -4.43
C THR A 690 14.54 1.98 -4.34
N LEU A 691 13.71 2.76 -5.04
CA LEU A 691 13.72 4.22 -4.95
C LEU A 691 13.30 4.72 -3.55
N LEU A 692 12.28 4.12 -2.94
CA LEU A 692 11.85 4.46 -1.58
C LEU A 692 12.94 4.15 -0.53
N GLU A 693 13.72 3.08 -0.73
CA GLU A 693 14.88 2.77 0.12
C GLU A 693 15.98 3.84 -0.03
N ALA A 694 16.27 4.28 -1.26
CA ALA A 694 17.22 5.38 -1.51
C ALA A 694 16.80 6.68 -0.80
N TYR A 695 15.51 7.00 -0.84
CA TYR A 695 14.94 8.13 -0.11
C TYR A 695 15.12 8.01 1.40
N ALA A 696 14.81 6.84 1.97
CA ALA A 696 14.84 6.63 3.42
C ALA A 696 16.24 6.86 4.02
N VAL A 697 17.30 6.41 3.32
CA VAL A 697 18.70 6.59 3.74
C VAL A 697 19.08 8.07 3.90
N SER A 698 18.44 8.97 3.15
CA SER A 698 18.75 10.41 3.21
C SER A 698 18.23 11.13 4.47
N PHE A 699 17.39 10.46 5.27
CA PHE A 699 16.81 11.00 6.51
C PHE A 699 17.42 10.42 7.79
N THR A 700 18.29 9.40 7.69
CA THR A 700 18.89 8.71 8.85
C THR A 700 20.27 9.27 9.25
N ARG A 701 20.58 10.52 8.90
CA ARG A 701 21.88 11.17 9.17
C ARG A 701 21.74 12.45 9.96
#